data_AF-A0A2S0PCN1-F1
#
_entry.id   AF-A0A2S0PCN1-F1
#
_cell.length_a   1.000
_cell.length_b   1.000
_cell.length_c   1.000
_cell.angle_alpha   90.00
_cell.angle_beta   90.00
_cell.angle_gamma   90.00
#
_symmetry.space_group_name_H-M   'P 1'
#
loop_
_entity.id
_entity.type
_entity.pdbx_description
1 polymer ?
#
loop_
_entity_poly.entity_id
_entity_poly.type
_entity_poly.pdbx_seq_one_letter_code
_entity_poly.pdbx_strand_id
1 'polypeptide(L)'
;MYSIAYGTHNTSFLRIDSWQSFVDYCQRDTVRYLTLPSPDGLGKAVPATSSITRSICSRIGQPAKNRTITYQYGEKNYLGYPDVTIWNDSTDNLEGLPDSFSYQTTETIGDPARPALVTTRTYNKFYLLVHSTPRGPSPLRIKDHAYTYPLTPNAGIDAQPPAFTLYTKDEQTCTTQTGQTSRQTSQSTVREYDDYENLTRVCPPSGMTEWNTYYPAAGEMTEDGTILCPADLYGFVKYLKNQVISSGSNADAVPKKIWQYTYSQMQDTNLVQINEEQYFMQPALPPVTRLTALKKTAYLYDNAGRPTQITSSMARITAPNTPPSYLPTTTCFTYTESSADSTSTIAKETTGYDSSTVKKTESLTQAFITAETLSVIDTNGIVSCFEYDAQGRVTRSTRAKGTENEITTLATFQPMSNRSLTKKTSSQFTEVTVTDDLGNPSEVFWTLPASSTHAGMSYKICSYAYNDLDQVITENEYDYIQQTTSKIIIPPDITQTTKFEWNVYGEPVSRQNPDTSTVSYVYDAHSRNDYPASIAVTYYPGGSTTLSYYNAIDQLCLQETYASHARKKPDTAQEFSYDPFMRESKSTLSGQETFTYEYDAFDRLIVKNGSASGKQSFFYARTAPPPGFRHRCRRYGHGRKKS
;
A
#
# COMPACT_ATOMS: atom_id res chain seq x y z
N MET A 1 -25.14 -8.05 15.94
CA MET A 1 -23.98 -7.13 15.81
C MET A 1 -24.14 -6.17 14.65
N TYR A 2 -24.73 -6.60 13.53
CA TYR A 2 -25.27 -5.68 12.53
C TYR A 2 -26.80 -5.73 12.55
N SER A 3 -27.43 -4.61 12.23
CA SER A 3 -28.85 -4.54 11.94
C SER A 3 -29.01 -3.78 10.64
N ILE A 4 -29.63 -4.40 9.64
CA ILE A 4 -29.91 -3.77 8.36
C ILE A 4 -31.42 -3.57 8.28
N ALA A 5 -31.84 -2.33 8.14
CA ALA A 5 -33.21 -2.03 7.74
C ALA A 5 -33.25 -1.98 6.22
N TYR A 6 -34.16 -2.74 5.63
CA TYR A 6 -34.34 -2.80 4.19
C TYR A 6 -35.80 -2.61 3.82
N GLY A 7 -36.02 -2.03 2.65
CA GLY A 7 -37.31 -1.94 2.00
C GLY A 7 -37.39 -2.93 0.84
N THR A 8 -38.58 -3.41 0.53
CA THR A 8 -38.82 -4.16 -0.71
C THR A 8 -38.77 -3.21 -1.90
N HIS A 9 -38.04 -3.62 -2.93
CA HIS A 9 -37.91 -2.94 -4.20
C HIS A 9 -38.37 -3.89 -5.33
N ASN A 10 -39.26 -3.41 -6.20
CA ASN A 10 -39.75 -4.13 -7.38
C ASN A 10 -40.05 -5.62 -7.12
N THR A 11 -40.84 -5.87 -6.08
CA THR A 11 -41.36 -7.17 -5.61
C THR A 11 -40.35 -8.22 -5.12
N SER A 12 -39.10 -8.21 -5.58
CA SER A 12 -38.14 -9.30 -5.33
C SER A 12 -36.76 -8.85 -4.86
N PHE A 13 -36.49 -7.54 -4.84
CA PHE A 13 -35.19 -6.99 -4.45
C PHE A 13 -35.28 -6.29 -3.10
N LEU A 14 -34.17 -6.28 -2.36
CA LEU A 14 -34.05 -5.54 -1.11
C LEU A 14 -33.20 -4.31 -1.37
N ARG A 15 -33.70 -3.13 -0.98
CA ARG A 15 -32.88 -1.91 -0.89
C ARG A 15 -32.54 -1.65 0.57
N ILE A 16 -31.32 -1.20 0.85
CA ILE A 16 -30.88 -0.93 2.20
C ILE A 16 -31.30 0.49 2.58
N ASP A 17 -32.25 0.66 3.50
CA ASP A 17 -32.66 1.99 3.96
C ASP A 17 -31.73 2.51 5.08
N SER A 18 -31.21 1.59 5.91
CA SER A 18 -30.13 1.91 6.85
C SER A 18 -29.37 0.65 7.26
N TRP A 19 -28.14 0.82 7.69
CA TRP A 19 -27.44 -0.22 8.44
C TRP A 19 -26.87 0.35 9.73
N GLN A 20 -26.89 -0.48 10.76
CA GLN A 20 -26.35 -0.21 12.08
C GLN A 20 -25.29 -1.26 12.39
N SER A 21 -24.12 -0.80 12.80
CA SER A 21 -23.06 -1.65 13.33
C SER A 21 -22.96 -1.42 14.84
N PHE A 22 -22.72 -2.50 15.57
CA PHE A 22 -22.36 -2.50 16.99
C PHE A 22 -21.12 -3.39 17.22
N VAL A 23 -20.25 -3.48 16.22
CA VAL A 23 -19.05 -4.34 16.28
C VAL A 23 -17.92 -3.63 16.99
N ASP A 24 -17.43 -2.53 16.41
CA ASP A 24 -16.40 -1.69 17.03
C ASP A 24 -17.02 -0.43 17.63
N TYR A 25 -18.03 0.09 16.94
CA TYR A 25 -18.65 1.38 17.17
C TYR A 25 -20.16 1.27 16.95
N CYS A 26 -20.96 2.04 17.68
CA CYS A 26 -22.36 2.28 17.39
C CYS A 26 -22.47 3.28 16.23
N GLN A 27 -22.42 2.75 15.02
CA GLN A 27 -22.57 3.51 13.78
C GLN A 27 -23.96 3.27 13.21
N ARG A 28 -24.60 4.31 12.68
CA ARG A 28 -25.80 4.21 11.84
C ARG A 28 -25.57 4.98 10.55
N ASP A 29 -25.65 4.27 9.43
CA ASP A 29 -25.66 4.89 8.12
C ASP A 29 -27.08 4.80 7.56
N THR A 30 -27.63 5.94 7.18
CA THR A 30 -28.95 6.04 6.55
C THR A 30 -28.75 6.33 5.07
N VAL A 31 -29.42 5.55 4.23
CA VAL A 31 -29.34 5.69 2.77
C VAL A 31 -30.62 6.33 2.28
N ARG A 32 -30.47 7.34 1.42
CA ARG A 32 -31.58 7.90 0.65
C ARG A 32 -31.39 7.55 -0.81
N TYR A 33 -32.51 7.38 -1.49
CA TYR A 33 -32.56 7.04 -2.89
C TYR A 33 -33.32 8.11 -3.67
N LEU A 34 -32.99 8.24 -4.95
CA LEU A 34 -33.80 8.89 -5.96
C LEU A 34 -34.16 7.88 -7.05
N THR A 35 -35.15 8.21 -7.87
CA THR A 35 -35.44 7.43 -9.08
C THR A 35 -34.69 8.05 -10.25
N LEU A 36 -33.92 7.24 -10.98
CA LEU A 36 -33.29 7.71 -12.20
C LEU A 36 -34.31 7.81 -13.34
N PRO A 37 -34.13 8.78 -14.25
CA PRO A 37 -34.78 8.72 -15.56
C PRO A 37 -34.44 7.40 -16.26
N SER A 38 -35.45 6.77 -16.87
CA SER A 38 -35.32 5.46 -17.51
C SER A 38 -35.97 5.45 -18.90
N PRO A 39 -35.52 4.56 -19.81
CA PRO A 39 -36.19 4.31 -21.07
C PRO A 39 -37.65 3.86 -20.88
N ASP A 40 -38.50 4.08 -21.88
CA ASP A 40 -39.87 3.56 -21.90
C ASP A 40 -39.86 2.04 -21.92
N GLY A 41 -40.87 1.40 -21.34
CA GLY A 41 -40.95 -0.06 -21.28
C GLY A 41 -40.16 -0.71 -20.14
N LEU A 42 -39.32 0.04 -19.41
CA LEU A 42 -38.75 -0.46 -18.16
C LEU A 42 -39.90 -0.66 -17.14
N GLY A 43 -40.23 -1.92 -16.88
CA GLY A 43 -41.44 -2.28 -16.13
C GLY A 43 -41.49 -1.76 -14.69
N LYS A 44 -40.35 -1.35 -14.13
CA LYS A 44 -40.24 -0.80 -12.78
C LYS A 44 -39.06 0.18 -12.64
N ALA A 45 -39.27 1.25 -11.87
CA ALA A 45 -38.23 2.23 -11.56
C ALA A 45 -36.99 1.60 -10.91
N VAL A 46 -35.80 2.16 -11.14
CA VAL A 46 -34.54 1.73 -10.50
C VAL A 46 -34.05 2.82 -9.55
N PRO A 47 -33.91 2.52 -8.24
CA PRO A 47 -33.43 3.47 -7.25
C PRO A 47 -31.93 3.61 -7.37
N ALA A 48 -31.46 4.84 -7.32
CA ALA A 48 -30.04 5.17 -7.22
C ALA A 48 -29.80 5.91 -5.92
N THR A 49 -28.69 5.63 -5.25
CA THR A 49 -28.34 6.26 -3.97
C THR A 49 -28.20 7.76 -4.18
N SER A 50 -28.98 8.59 -3.48
CA SER A 50 -28.88 10.04 -3.54
C SER A 50 -28.04 10.62 -2.41
N SER A 51 -28.07 10.00 -1.23
CA SER A 51 -27.17 10.34 -0.15
C SER A 51 -26.98 9.20 0.85
N ILE A 52 -25.84 9.23 1.51
CA ILE A 52 -25.56 8.43 2.70
C ILE A 52 -25.25 9.42 3.81
N THR A 53 -26.06 9.40 4.87
CA THR A 53 -25.73 10.10 6.11
C THR A 53 -25.18 9.09 7.09
N ARG A 54 -23.87 9.16 7.32
CA ARG A 54 -23.19 8.43 8.37
C ARG A 54 -23.34 9.22 9.66
N SER A 55 -24.15 8.70 10.57
CA SER A 55 -24.36 9.24 11.90
C SER A 55 -23.61 8.38 12.89
N ILE A 56 -22.70 9.00 13.62
CA ILE A 56 -21.93 8.32 14.65
C ILE A 56 -22.08 9.06 15.96
N CYS A 57 -22.51 8.36 17.01
CA CYS A 57 -22.78 8.93 18.32
C CYS A 57 -21.75 8.44 19.32
N SER A 58 -21.09 9.34 20.04
CA SER A 58 -20.17 8.99 21.15
C SER A 58 -20.82 8.09 22.22
N ARG A 59 -22.14 8.15 22.36
CA ARG A 59 -22.96 7.20 23.14
C ARG A 59 -24.38 7.18 22.57
N ILE A 60 -25.07 6.04 22.66
CA ILE A 60 -26.50 5.95 22.33
C ILE A 60 -27.28 7.04 23.10
N GLY A 61 -27.94 7.93 22.36
CA GLY A 61 -28.73 9.05 22.92
C GLY A 61 -28.03 10.42 22.99
N GLN A 62 -26.77 10.54 22.54
CA GLN A 62 -26.03 11.82 22.46
C GLN A 62 -26.00 12.39 21.02
N PRO A 63 -25.68 13.68 20.83
CA PRO A 63 -25.53 14.28 19.50
C PRO A 63 -24.54 13.50 18.64
N ALA A 64 -24.93 13.20 17.40
CA ALA A 64 -24.09 12.47 16.45
C ALA A 64 -23.15 13.41 15.69
N LYS A 65 -21.91 12.99 15.44
CA LYS A 65 -21.13 13.52 14.33
C LYS A 65 -21.73 12.93 13.05
N ASN A 66 -22.23 13.81 12.19
CA ASN A 66 -22.80 13.42 10.91
C ASN A 66 -21.81 13.73 9.79
N ARG A 67 -21.50 12.73 8.98
CA ARG A 67 -20.84 12.91 7.69
C ARG A 67 -21.85 12.59 6.60
N THR A 68 -22.10 13.56 5.74
CA THR A 68 -22.99 13.38 4.60
C THR A 68 -22.17 13.18 3.35
N ILE A 69 -22.52 12.14 2.60
CA ILE A 69 -22.04 11.87 1.25
C ILE A 69 -23.25 12.00 0.34
N THR A 70 -23.19 12.84 -0.68
CA THR A 70 -24.27 12.99 -1.66
C THR A 70 -23.80 12.52 -3.03
N TYR A 71 -24.73 11.96 -3.79
CA TYR A 71 -24.50 11.45 -5.12
C TYR A 71 -25.43 12.15 -6.09
N GLN A 72 -24.86 12.58 -7.20
CA GLN A 72 -25.57 13.13 -8.34
C GLN A 72 -25.26 12.28 -9.56
N TYR A 73 -26.24 12.14 -10.43
CA TYR A 73 -26.13 11.35 -11.65
C TYR A 73 -26.29 12.29 -12.85
N GLY A 74 -25.52 12.04 -13.90
CA GLY A 74 -25.68 12.76 -15.16
C GLY A 74 -27.06 12.51 -15.78
N GLU A 75 -27.42 13.34 -16.76
CA GLU A 75 -28.61 13.10 -17.59
C GLU A 75 -28.52 11.73 -18.28
N LYS A 76 -27.35 11.43 -18.85
CA LYS A 76 -26.98 10.07 -19.25
C LYS A 76 -26.65 9.23 -18.03
N ASN A 77 -27.24 8.04 -17.94
CA ASN A 77 -27.06 7.15 -16.79
C ASN A 77 -26.87 5.69 -17.21
N TYR A 78 -26.64 4.81 -16.22
CA TYR A 78 -26.38 3.39 -16.43
C TYR A 78 -27.60 2.57 -16.88
N LEU A 79 -28.77 3.18 -17.05
CA LEU A 79 -29.95 2.58 -17.69
C LEU A 79 -30.04 2.92 -19.19
N GLY A 80 -29.09 3.71 -19.71
CA GLY A 80 -29.04 4.10 -21.12
C GLY A 80 -29.91 5.32 -21.47
N TYR A 81 -30.70 5.84 -20.54
CA TYR A 81 -31.48 7.06 -20.77
C TYR A 81 -30.58 8.27 -21.09
N PRO A 82 -30.99 9.21 -21.96
CA PRO A 82 -32.18 9.16 -22.84
C PRO A 82 -31.92 8.46 -24.18
N ASP A 83 -30.70 7.99 -24.41
CA ASP A 83 -30.25 7.47 -25.71
C ASP A 83 -30.89 6.11 -26.04
N VAL A 84 -31.18 5.30 -25.02
CA VAL A 84 -32.08 4.15 -25.10
C VAL A 84 -33.50 4.66 -24.89
N THR A 85 -34.34 4.51 -25.90
CA THR A 85 -35.73 4.99 -25.86
C THR A 85 -36.70 3.91 -25.37
N ILE A 86 -36.47 2.65 -25.72
CA ILE A 86 -37.28 1.50 -25.32
C ILE A 86 -36.37 0.47 -24.65
N TRP A 87 -36.71 0.10 -23.42
CA TRP A 87 -36.02 -0.91 -22.65
C TRP A 87 -36.26 -2.32 -23.24
N ASN A 88 -35.18 -3.08 -23.38
CA ASN A 88 -35.22 -4.48 -23.75
C ASN A 88 -34.75 -5.36 -22.58
N ASP A 89 -35.61 -6.24 -22.09
CA ASP A 89 -35.29 -7.15 -20.98
C ASP A 89 -34.34 -8.31 -21.37
N SER A 90 -34.12 -8.53 -22.67
CA SER A 90 -33.34 -9.68 -23.16
C SER A 90 -31.88 -9.34 -23.49
N THR A 91 -31.46 -8.09 -23.35
CA THR A 91 -30.13 -7.62 -23.74
C THR A 91 -29.61 -6.57 -22.78
N ASP A 92 -28.29 -6.35 -22.76
CA ASP A 92 -27.75 -5.13 -22.17
C ASP A 92 -28.10 -3.93 -23.06
N ASN A 93 -28.84 -2.97 -22.51
CA ASN A 93 -29.33 -1.84 -23.27
C ASN A 93 -28.22 -0.83 -23.63
N LEU A 94 -27.08 -0.83 -22.93
CA LEU A 94 -25.96 0.04 -23.23
C LEU A 94 -25.07 -0.53 -24.33
N GLU A 95 -25.03 -1.84 -24.51
CA GLU A 95 -24.17 -2.51 -25.48
C GLU A 95 -24.40 -2.01 -26.92
N GLY A 96 -25.66 -1.77 -27.28
CA GLY A 96 -26.07 -1.26 -28.60
C GLY A 96 -25.78 0.23 -28.83
N LEU A 97 -25.33 0.96 -27.82
CA LEU A 97 -24.98 2.37 -27.94
C LEU A 97 -23.60 2.55 -28.61
N PRO A 98 -23.35 3.70 -29.25
CA PRO A 98 -22.05 3.99 -29.85
C PRO A 98 -20.95 3.99 -28.79
N ASP A 99 -19.71 3.70 -29.19
CA ASP A 99 -18.56 3.66 -28.25
C ASP A 99 -18.28 5.00 -27.56
N SER A 100 -18.78 6.11 -28.12
CA SER A 100 -18.72 7.44 -27.51
C SER A 100 -19.72 7.64 -26.36
N PHE A 101 -20.64 6.69 -26.14
CA PHE A 101 -21.55 6.75 -25.01
C PHE A 101 -20.79 6.67 -23.69
N SER A 102 -21.11 7.59 -22.80
CA SER A 102 -20.63 7.60 -21.43
C SER A 102 -21.66 8.21 -20.50
N TYR A 103 -21.59 7.82 -19.23
CA TYR A 103 -22.41 8.38 -18.17
C TYR A 103 -21.55 8.74 -16.96
N GLN A 104 -22.06 9.61 -16.10
CA GLN A 104 -21.31 10.15 -14.98
C GLN A 104 -22.03 9.99 -13.64
N THR A 105 -21.23 9.83 -12.59
CA THR A 105 -21.66 9.94 -11.20
C THR A 105 -20.77 10.94 -10.49
N THR A 106 -21.35 11.86 -9.73
CA THR A 106 -20.62 12.84 -8.92
C THR A 106 -20.89 12.57 -7.44
N GLU A 107 -19.84 12.25 -6.69
CA GLU A 107 -19.84 12.06 -5.25
C GLU A 107 -19.34 13.32 -4.56
N THR A 108 -20.07 13.80 -3.54
CA THR A 108 -19.68 14.97 -2.75
C THR A 108 -19.61 14.61 -1.27
N ILE A 109 -18.50 14.93 -0.63
CA ILE A 109 -18.25 14.66 0.80
C ILE A 109 -18.15 15.98 1.56
N GLY A 110 -18.84 16.06 2.70
CA GLY A 110 -18.84 17.22 3.60
C GLY A 110 -20.07 18.10 3.42
N ASP A 111 -19.97 19.36 3.84
CA ASP A 111 -21.03 20.37 3.67
C ASP A 111 -21.28 20.64 2.17
N PRO A 112 -22.50 20.41 1.63
CA PRO A 112 -22.80 20.69 0.23
C PRO A 112 -22.56 22.14 -0.21
N ALA A 113 -22.63 23.12 0.71
CA ALA A 113 -22.35 24.51 0.39
C ALA A 113 -20.85 24.79 0.21
N ARG A 114 -19.99 24.00 0.88
CA ARG A 114 -18.53 24.08 0.81
C ARG A 114 -17.95 22.67 0.92
N PRO A 115 -18.03 21.88 -0.16
CA PRO A 115 -17.68 20.47 -0.10
C PRO A 115 -16.19 20.29 0.17
N ALA A 116 -15.86 19.31 1.01
CA ALA A 116 -14.47 18.95 1.29
C ALA A 116 -13.83 18.25 0.07
N LEU A 117 -14.60 17.42 -0.63
CA LEU A 117 -14.19 16.72 -1.85
C LEU A 117 -15.41 16.48 -2.76
N VAL A 118 -15.25 16.77 -4.05
CA VAL A 118 -16.17 16.38 -5.12
C VAL A 118 -15.43 15.47 -6.07
N THR A 119 -15.94 14.26 -6.32
CA THR A 119 -15.33 13.30 -7.26
C THR A 119 -16.32 12.96 -8.36
N THR A 120 -16.02 13.36 -9.59
CA THR A 120 -16.78 12.92 -10.77
C THR A 120 -16.13 11.69 -11.37
N ARG A 121 -16.92 10.65 -11.62
CA ARG A 121 -16.51 9.39 -12.26
C ARG A 121 -17.30 9.22 -13.54
N THR A 122 -16.61 8.91 -14.63
CA THR A 122 -17.19 8.65 -15.95
C THR A 122 -17.00 7.19 -16.32
N TYR A 123 -18.07 6.57 -16.82
CA TYR A 123 -18.09 5.19 -17.24
C TYR A 123 -18.48 5.09 -18.71
N ASN A 124 -17.97 4.08 -19.41
CA ASN A 124 -18.37 3.78 -20.79
C ASN A 124 -19.62 2.88 -20.84
N LYS A 125 -20.01 2.46 -22.05
CA LYS A 125 -21.15 1.56 -22.30
C LYS A 125 -21.02 0.14 -21.70
N PHE A 126 -19.82 -0.26 -21.27
CA PHE A 126 -19.56 -1.55 -20.60
C PHE A 126 -19.43 -1.40 -19.08
N TYR A 127 -19.91 -0.28 -18.51
CA TYR A 127 -19.82 0.05 -17.08
C TYR A 127 -18.39 0.17 -16.55
N LEU A 128 -17.38 0.25 -17.43
CA LEU A 128 -15.98 0.38 -17.05
C LEU A 128 -15.67 1.84 -16.73
N LEU A 129 -15.02 2.08 -15.58
CA LEU A 129 -14.57 3.41 -15.18
C LEU A 129 -13.47 3.87 -16.13
N VAL A 130 -13.72 4.95 -16.88
CA VAL A 130 -12.76 5.51 -17.86
C VAL A 130 -12.10 6.80 -17.38
N HIS A 131 -12.75 7.53 -16.47
CA HIS A 131 -12.21 8.78 -15.95
C HIS A 131 -12.65 9.04 -14.50
N SER A 132 -11.76 9.57 -13.67
CA SER A 132 -12.04 9.98 -12.28
C SER A 132 -11.36 11.30 -11.97
N THR A 133 -12.13 12.21 -11.40
CA THR A 133 -11.83 13.64 -11.32
C THR A 133 -12.14 14.13 -9.91
N PRO A 134 -11.22 13.93 -8.95
CA PRO A 134 -11.31 14.54 -7.63
C PRO A 134 -11.06 16.05 -7.71
N ARG A 135 -11.88 16.82 -6.98
CA ARG A 135 -11.83 18.28 -6.91
C ARG A 135 -12.00 18.72 -5.46
N GLY A 136 -11.15 19.66 -5.05
CA GLY A 136 -11.22 20.30 -3.74
C GLY A 136 -11.69 21.75 -3.82
N PRO A 137 -11.70 22.45 -2.68
CA PRO A 137 -12.07 23.87 -2.64
C PRO A 137 -11.11 24.78 -3.41
N SER A 138 -9.87 24.34 -3.70
CA SER A 138 -8.91 25.10 -4.49
C SER A 138 -8.91 24.64 -5.96
N PRO A 139 -9.12 25.56 -6.94
CA PRO A 139 -9.09 25.23 -8.36
C PRO A 139 -7.67 25.20 -8.95
N LEU A 140 -6.65 25.58 -8.18
CA LEU A 140 -5.30 25.83 -8.70
C LEU A 140 -4.52 24.56 -9.06
N ARG A 141 -4.91 23.39 -8.53
CA ARG A 141 -4.24 22.13 -8.83
C ARG A 141 -5.23 20.97 -8.92
N ILE A 142 -5.26 20.36 -10.08
CA ILE A 142 -6.22 19.34 -10.49
C ILE A 142 -5.46 18.06 -10.80
N LYS A 143 -5.86 16.93 -10.22
CA LYS A 143 -5.38 15.60 -10.62
C LYS A 143 -6.51 14.79 -11.20
N ASP A 144 -6.38 14.43 -12.46
CA ASP A 144 -7.31 13.57 -13.18
C ASP A 144 -6.70 12.19 -13.38
N HIS A 145 -7.55 11.16 -13.37
CA HIS A 145 -7.18 9.76 -13.58
C HIS A 145 -7.97 9.22 -14.77
N ALA A 146 -7.28 8.68 -15.77
CA ALA A 146 -7.88 8.09 -16.96
C ALA A 146 -7.50 6.61 -17.08
N TYR A 147 -8.46 5.78 -17.46
CA TYR A 147 -8.28 4.34 -17.66
C TYR A 147 -8.60 3.98 -19.11
N THR A 148 -7.67 3.29 -19.77
CA THR A 148 -7.84 2.77 -21.13
C THR A 148 -7.99 1.26 -21.08
N TYR A 149 -8.94 0.72 -21.83
CA TYR A 149 -9.24 -0.70 -21.93
C TYR A 149 -9.03 -1.18 -23.38
N PRO A 150 -8.67 -2.46 -23.61
CA PRO A 150 -8.42 -3.00 -24.94
C PRO A 150 -9.75 -3.36 -25.63
N LEU A 151 -10.61 -2.37 -25.87
CA LEU A 151 -11.92 -2.60 -26.47
C LEU A 151 -11.83 -2.75 -27.98
N THR A 152 -12.57 -3.71 -28.54
CA THR A 152 -12.86 -3.78 -29.96
C THR A 152 -13.90 -2.71 -30.32
N PRO A 153 -13.57 -1.73 -31.18
CA PRO A 153 -14.51 -0.67 -31.54
C PRO A 153 -15.75 -1.21 -32.24
N ASN A 154 -16.91 -0.63 -31.93
CA ASN A 154 -18.23 -0.93 -32.47
C ASN A 154 -18.66 -2.41 -32.32
N ALA A 155 -18.06 -3.13 -31.37
CA ALA A 155 -18.41 -4.50 -31.06
C ALA A 155 -19.29 -4.59 -29.80
N GLY A 156 -20.11 -5.63 -29.76
CA GLY A 156 -20.80 -6.06 -28.55
C GLY A 156 -19.86 -6.73 -27.56
N ILE A 157 -20.36 -7.10 -26.39
CA ILE A 157 -19.62 -7.74 -25.29
C ILE A 157 -19.02 -9.09 -25.74
N ASP A 158 -19.77 -9.87 -26.52
CA ASP A 158 -19.36 -11.20 -27.00
C ASP A 158 -18.17 -11.16 -27.98
N ALA A 159 -17.89 -9.99 -28.56
CA ALA A 159 -16.80 -9.77 -29.51
C ALA A 159 -15.63 -8.95 -28.90
N GLN A 160 -15.67 -8.69 -27.59
CA GLN A 160 -14.55 -8.11 -26.87
C GLN A 160 -13.46 -9.17 -26.58
N PRO A 161 -12.17 -8.79 -26.53
CA PRO A 161 -11.12 -9.73 -26.15
C PRO A 161 -11.26 -10.13 -24.67
N PRO A 162 -10.73 -11.28 -24.22
CA PRO A 162 -10.85 -11.74 -22.83
C PRO A 162 -10.49 -10.66 -21.79
N ALA A 163 -9.39 -9.93 -22.02
CA ALA A 163 -8.91 -8.89 -21.11
C ALA A 163 -9.66 -7.54 -21.18
N PHE A 164 -10.81 -7.42 -21.85
CA PHE A 164 -11.47 -6.12 -22.10
C PHE A 164 -11.91 -5.37 -20.84
N THR A 165 -12.12 -6.07 -19.73
CA THR A 165 -12.46 -5.48 -18.42
C THR A 165 -11.22 -5.05 -17.62
N LEU A 166 -10.02 -5.41 -18.09
CA LEU A 166 -8.75 -5.07 -17.49
C LEU A 166 -8.13 -3.87 -18.22
N TYR A 167 -7.89 -2.77 -17.50
CA TYR A 167 -7.28 -1.59 -18.10
C TYR A 167 -5.83 -1.88 -18.51
N THR A 168 -5.47 -1.45 -19.72
CA THR A 168 -4.12 -1.53 -20.29
C THR A 168 -3.33 -0.24 -20.06
N LYS A 169 -4.01 0.87 -19.72
CA LYS A 169 -3.35 2.12 -19.31
C LYS A 169 -4.10 2.74 -18.13
N ASP A 170 -3.35 3.13 -17.11
CA ASP A 170 -3.79 4.03 -16.03
C ASP A 170 -2.91 5.28 -16.11
N GLU A 171 -3.52 6.43 -16.38
CA GLU A 171 -2.84 7.71 -16.58
C GLU A 171 -3.33 8.74 -15.57
N GLN A 172 -2.39 9.28 -14.80
CA GLN A 172 -2.62 10.40 -13.92
C GLN A 172 -2.10 11.68 -14.56
N THR A 173 -2.98 12.66 -14.71
CA THR A 173 -2.63 13.99 -15.23
C THR A 173 -2.77 15.01 -14.10
N CYS A 174 -1.72 15.79 -13.83
CA CYS A 174 -1.77 16.92 -12.91
C CYS A 174 -1.73 18.24 -13.69
N THR A 175 -2.75 19.07 -13.52
CA THR A 175 -2.82 20.42 -14.07
C THR A 175 -2.68 21.43 -12.93
N THR A 176 -1.67 22.29 -13.00
CA THR A 176 -1.40 23.34 -12.00
C THR A 176 -1.46 24.71 -12.64
N GLN A 177 -2.22 25.62 -12.04
CA GLN A 177 -2.37 27.00 -12.48
C GLN A 177 -1.55 27.94 -11.57
N THR A 178 -0.66 28.74 -12.18
CA THR A 178 0.16 29.74 -11.50
C THR A 178 -0.07 31.11 -12.13
N GLY A 179 -0.99 31.89 -11.57
CA GLY A 179 -1.42 33.15 -12.19
C GLY A 179 -2.16 32.90 -13.51
N GLN A 180 -1.63 33.44 -14.61
CA GLN A 180 -2.18 33.23 -15.96
C GLN A 180 -1.59 32.03 -16.70
N THR A 181 -0.58 31.35 -16.15
CA THR A 181 0.01 30.16 -16.78
C THR A 181 -0.64 28.89 -16.24
N SER A 182 -0.84 27.92 -17.13
CA SER A 182 -1.27 26.56 -16.79
C SER A 182 -0.19 25.58 -17.21
N ARG A 183 0.06 24.59 -16.36
CA ARG A 183 1.03 23.52 -16.60
C ARG A 183 0.35 22.19 -16.44
N GLN A 184 0.68 21.26 -17.32
CA GLN A 184 0.21 19.88 -17.25
C GLN A 184 1.41 18.93 -17.15
N THR A 185 1.28 17.94 -16.29
CA THR A 185 2.18 16.78 -16.22
C THR A 185 1.35 15.52 -16.30
N SER A 186 1.91 14.45 -16.86
CA SER A 186 1.25 13.15 -16.87
C SER A 186 2.23 12.05 -16.54
N GLN A 187 1.71 11.01 -15.91
CA GLN A 187 2.39 9.77 -15.60
C GLN A 187 1.45 8.62 -15.92
N SER A 188 1.98 7.50 -16.40
CA SER A 188 1.12 6.37 -16.71
C SER A 188 1.76 5.03 -16.38
N THR A 189 0.90 4.06 -16.03
CA THR A 189 1.24 2.64 -16.00
C THR A 189 0.62 1.97 -17.23
N VAL A 190 1.42 1.29 -18.03
CA VAL A 190 0.98 0.48 -19.18
C VAL A 190 1.03 -1.00 -18.82
N ARG A 191 0.02 -1.76 -19.24
CA ARG A 191 -0.13 -3.21 -19.00
C ARG A 191 -0.50 -3.93 -20.29
N GLU A 192 -0.02 -5.16 -20.42
CA GLU A 192 -0.43 -6.09 -21.47
C GLU A 192 -0.81 -7.42 -20.82
N TYR A 193 -1.81 -8.09 -21.41
CA TYR A 193 -2.33 -9.36 -20.95
C TYR A 193 -2.32 -10.37 -22.12
N ASP A 194 -2.25 -11.65 -21.81
CA ASP A 194 -2.53 -12.72 -22.79
C ASP A 194 -4.04 -13.02 -22.87
N ASP A 195 -4.42 -13.97 -23.74
CA ASP A 195 -5.82 -14.41 -23.92
C ASP A 195 -6.40 -15.13 -22.68
N TYR A 196 -5.57 -15.42 -21.67
CA TYR A 196 -5.96 -16.02 -20.40
C TYR A 196 -5.97 -14.99 -19.27
N GLU A 197 -5.94 -13.70 -19.61
CA GLU A 197 -5.95 -12.57 -18.67
C GLU A 197 -4.72 -12.50 -17.74
N ASN A 198 -3.66 -13.25 -18.05
CA ASN A 198 -2.42 -13.15 -17.29
C ASN A 198 -1.66 -11.89 -17.68
N LEU A 199 -1.12 -11.17 -16.69
CA LEU A 199 -0.27 -10.01 -16.93
C LEU A 199 1.06 -10.44 -17.56
N THR A 200 1.29 -10.07 -18.82
CA THR A 200 2.51 -10.40 -19.59
C THR A 200 3.52 -9.25 -19.63
N ARG A 201 3.06 -8.02 -19.42
CA ARG A 201 3.93 -6.84 -19.30
C ARG A 201 3.33 -5.81 -18.36
N VAL A 202 4.15 -5.20 -17.53
CA VAL A 202 3.79 -3.96 -16.81
C VAL A 202 4.94 -2.96 -16.85
N CYS A 203 4.64 -1.73 -17.25
CA CYS A 203 5.55 -0.59 -17.22
C CYS A 203 4.91 0.53 -16.38
N PRO A 204 5.31 0.71 -15.11
CA PRO A 204 4.86 1.82 -14.27
C PRO A 204 5.51 3.14 -14.68
N PRO A 205 5.08 4.29 -14.11
CA PRO A 205 5.65 5.61 -14.41
C PRO A 205 7.17 5.67 -14.26
N SER A 206 7.74 4.86 -13.36
CA SER A 206 9.18 4.72 -13.18
C SER A 206 9.95 4.29 -14.44
N GLY A 207 9.29 3.75 -15.46
CA GLY A 207 9.91 3.21 -16.67
C GLY A 207 10.52 1.81 -16.51
N MET A 208 10.67 1.30 -15.29
CA MET A 208 11.14 -0.07 -15.04
C MET A 208 10.07 -1.08 -15.45
N THR A 209 10.28 -1.79 -16.56
CA THR A 209 9.31 -2.71 -17.11
C THR A 209 9.58 -4.14 -16.64
N GLU A 210 8.50 -4.82 -16.30
CA GLU A 210 8.45 -6.25 -16.02
C GLU A 210 7.78 -6.98 -17.18
N TRP A 211 8.36 -8.09 -17.62
CA TRP A 211 7.77 -9.02 -18.58
C TRP A 211 7.63 -10.40 -17.96
N ASN A 212 6.47 -11.01 -18.17
CA ASN A 212 6.12 -12.32 -17.65
C ASN A 212 5.78 -13.25 -18.81
N THR A 213 6.30 -14.47 -18.76
CA THR A 213 5.97 -15.56 -19.68
C THR A 213 5.43 -16.72 -18.87
N TYR A 214 4.33 -17.33 -19.31
CA TYR A 214 3.67 -18.44 -18.62
C TYR A 214 3.89 -19.75 -19.39
N TYR A 215 3.87 -20.87 -18.66
CA TYR A 215 3.88 -22.20 -19.26
C TYR A 215 2.57 -22.48 -20.01
N PRO A 216 2.61 -23.18 -21.15
CA PRO A 216 1.40 -23.62 -21.82
C PRO A 216 0.62 -24.59 -20.93
N ALA A 217 -0.70 -24.67 -21.16
CA ALA A 217 -1.59 -25.56 -20.40
C ALA A 217 -1.18 -27.04 -20.47
N ALA A 218 -0.55 -27.47 -21.57
CA ALA A 218 -0.03 -28.82 -21.77
C ALA A 218 1.24 -29.13 -20.95
N GLY A 219 1.79 -28.15 -20.22
CA GLY A 219 3.05 -28.28 -19.53
C GLY A 219 4.26 -28.22 -20.48
N GLU A 220 5.45 -28.37 -19.92
CA GLU A 220 6.70 -28.35 -20.66
C GLU A 220 7.71 -29.31 -20.03
N MET A 221 8.48 -29.99 -20.88
CA MET A 221 9.57 -30.88 -20.50
C MET A 221 10.78 -30.63 -21.40
N THR A 222 11.98 -30.87 -20.87
CA THR A 222 13.23 -30.86 -21.64
C THR A 222 13.35 -32.10 -22.53
N GLU A 223 14.27 -32.08 -23.51
CA GLU A 223 14.52 -33.21 -24.42
C GLU A 223 14.91 -34.51 -23.71
N ASP A 224 15.55 -34.41 -22.55
CA ASP A 224 15.92 -35.56 -21.71
C ASP A 224 14.76 -36.10 -20.83
N GLY A 225 13.56 -35.52 -20.96
CA GLY A 225 12.35 -35.93 -20.24
C GLY A 225 12.18 -35.28 -18.87
N THR A 226 13.03 -34.33 -18.48
CA THR A 226 12.85 -33.60 -17.21
C THR A 226 11.64 -32.66 -17.32
N ILE A 227 10.64 -32.87 -16.47
CA ILE A 227 9.45 -32.01 -16.41
C ILE A 227 9.84 -30.65 -15.82
N LEU A 228 9.60 -29.57 -16.57
CA LEU A 228 9.78 -28.19 -16.11
C LEU A 228 8.48 -27.64 -15.51
N CYS A 229 7.35 -28.00 -16.10
CA CYS A 229 6.02 -27.72 -15.59
C CYS A 229 5.07 -28.85 -16.02
N PRO A 230 4.33 -29.48 -15.10
CA PRO A 230 3.28 -30.43 -15.45
C PRO A 230 2.18 -29.77 -16.28
N ALA A 231 1.39 -30.58 -17.00
CA ALA A 231 0.16 -30.12 -17.62
C ALA A 231 -0.85 -29.68 -16.54
N ASP A 232 -1.59 -28.62 -16.80
CA ASP A 232 -2.70 -28.21 -15.93
C ASP A 232 -3.91 -29.12 -16.15
N LEU A 233 -4.51 -29.60 -15.06
CA LEU A 233 -5.65 -30.52 -15.09
C LEU A 233 -6.87 -29.95 -15.83
N TYR A 234 -7.08 -28.64 -15.76
CA TYR A 234 -8.25 -27.96 -16.29
C TYR A 234 -7.91 -27.12 -17.54
N GLY A 235 -6.70 -27.25 -18.06
CA GLY A 235 -6.26 -26.53 -19.26
C GLY A 235 -5.93 -25.05 -19.02
N PHE A 236 -5.67 -24.63 -17.78
CA PHE A 236 -5.32 -23.24 -17.48
C PHE A 236 -3.85 -22.91 -17.78
N VAL A 237 -3.62 -21.76 -18.41
CA VAL A 237 -2.30 -21.11 -18.50
C VAL A 237 -2.17 -20.17 -17.30
N LYS A 238 -1.41 -20.57 -16.28
CA LYS A 238 -1.28 -19.78 -15.02
C LYS A 238 0.07 -19.92 -14.32
N TYR A 239 0.92 -20.86 -14.75
CA TYR A 239 2.21 -21.10 -14.12
C TYR A 239 3.27 -20.18 -14.73
N LEU A 240 3.76 -19.21 -13.96
CA LEU A 240 4.79 -18.27 -14.40
C LEU A 240 6.08 -19.04 -14.72
N LYS A 241 6.57 -18.98 -15.95
CA LYS A 241 7.81 -19.61 -16.43
C LYS A 241 9.02 -18.70 -16.20
N ASN A 242 8.87 -17.43 -16.57
CA ASN A 242 9.95 -16.47 -16.56
C ASN A 242 9.45 -15.06 -16.26
N GLN A 243 10.17 -14.33 -15.41
CA GLN A 243 9.97 -12.91 -15.13
C GLN A 243 11.26 -12.15 -15.46
N VAL A 244 11.15 -11.06 -16.22
CA VAL A 244 12.28 -10.21 -16.60
C VAL A 244 12.01 -8.78 -16.17
N ILE A 245 12.97 -8.13 -15.51
CA ILE A 245 12.89 -6.72 -15.14
C ILE A 245 14.06 -5.95 -15.76
N SER A 246 13.75 -4.83 -16.43
CA SER A 246 14.72 -3.94 -17.09
C SER A 246 14.24 -2.47 -17.06
N SER A 247 15.09 -1.52 -17.47
CA SER A 247 14.82 -0.08 -17.56
C SER A 247 13.86 0.32 -18.70
N GLY A 248 12.92 -0.54 -19.05
CA GLY A 248 11.93 -0.30 -20.10
C GLY A 248 12.38 -0.62 -21.53
N SER A 249 13.67 -0.90 -21.74
CA SER A 249 14.18 -1.42 -23.00
C SER A 249 14.35 -2.93 -22.94
N ASN A 250 13.84 -3.62 -23.96
CA ASN A 250 14.12 -5.05 -24.19
C ASN A 250 15.43 -5.28 -24.96
N ALA A 251 16.13 -4.21 -25.37
CA ALA A 251 17.42 -4.33 -26.05
C ALA A 251 18.45 -5.03 -25.15
N ASP A 252 19.42 -5.70 -25.78
CA ASP A 252 20.47 -6.40 -25.02
C ASP A 252 21.43 -5.43 -24.34
N ALA A 253 21.51 -4.18 -24.80
CA ALA A 253 22.40 -3.14 -24.28
C ALA A 253 22.00 -2.55 -22.91
N VAL A 254 21.01 -3.11 -22.22
CA VAL A 254 20.59 -2.71 -20.86
C VAL A 254 20.60 -3.93 -19.94
N PRO A 255 20.98 -3.76 -18.65
CA PRO A 255 21.04 -4.89 -17.74
C PRO A 255 19.63 -5.41 -17.42
N LYS A 256 19.48 -6.73 -17.26
CA LYS A 256 18.20 -7.40 -16.98
C LYS A 256 18.30 -8.29 -15.74
N LYS A 257 17.29 -8.24 -14.89
CA LYS A 257 17.07 -9.21 -13.82
C LYS A 257 16.10 -10.26 -14.30
N ILE A 258 16.44 -11.53 -14.12
CA ILE A 258 15.66 -12.63 -14.69
C ILE A 258 15.39 -13.66 -13.59
N TRP A 259 14.12 -14.03 -13.42
CA TRP A 259 13.69 -15.14 -12.58
C TRP A 259 13.09 -16.22 -13.44
N GLN A 260 13.51 -17.46 -13.21
CA GLN A 260 12.96 -18.64 -13.87
C GLN A 260 12.38 -19.57 -12.82
N TYR A 261 11.26 -20.20 -13.16
CA TYR A 261 10.52 -21.05 -12.25
C TYR A 261 10.28 -22.40 -12.89
N THR A 262 10.37 -23.46 -12.09
CA THR A 262 9.89 -24.80 -12.46
C THR A 262 8.85 -25.25 -11.45
N TYR A 263 7.99 -26.17 -11.86
CA TYR A 263 6.90 -26.69 -11.05
C TYR A 263 6.94 -28.21 -11.03
N SER A 264 6.41 -28.78 -9.95
CA SER A 264 6.24 -30.23 -9.80
C SER A 264 4.82 -30.53 -9.35
N GLN A 265 4.24 -31.58 -9.91
CA GLN A 265 3.00 -32.13 -9.41
C GLN A 265 3.34 -32.97 -8.19
N MET A 266 2.60 -32.76 -7.12
CA MET A 266 2.75 -33.48 -5.89
C MET A 266 2.25 -34.91 -6.04
N GLN A 267 2.99 -35.85 -5.46
CA GLN A 267 2.69 -37.27 -5.54
C GLN A 267 1.24 -37.56 -5.09
N ASP A 268 0.52 -38.36 -5.89
CA ASP A 268 -0.86 -38.79 -5.65
C ASP A 268 -1.90 -37.67 -5.48
N THR A 269 -1.59 -36.45 -5.94
CA THR A 269 -2.55 -35.32 -5.93
C THR A 269 -2.52 -34.55 -7.25
N ASN A 270 -3.50 -33.68 -7.47
CA ASN A 270 -3.50 -32.72 -8.59
C ASN A 270 -2.89 -31.36 -8.20
N LEU A 271 -2.21 -31.28 -7.05
CA LEU A 271 -1.57 -30.06 -6.60
C LEU A 271 -0.25 -29.88 -7.35
N VAL A 272 -0.10 -28.74 -8.01
CA VAL A 272 1.14 -28.32 -8.66
C VAL A 272 1.75 -27.20 -7.85
N GLN A 273 2.99 -27.38 -7.41
CA GLN A 273 3.72 -26.43 -6.57
C GLN A 273 5.04 -26.05 -7.25
N ILE A 274 5.58 -24.89 -6.88
CA ILE A 274 6.91 -24.47 -7.32
C ILE A 274 7.94 -25.49 -6.87
N ASN A 275 8.79 -25.95 -7.78
CA ASN A 275 9.88 -26.87 -7.50
C ASN A 275 11.19 -26.12 -7.28
N GLU A 276 11.52 -25.21 -8.21
CA GLU A 276 12.74 -24.42 -8.14
C GLU A 276 12.52 -23.00 -8.69
N GLU A 277 13.09 -22.01 -8.02
CA GLU A 277 13.27 -20.63 -8.49
C GLU A 277 14.75 -20.37 -8.76
N GLN A 278 15.09 -19.76 -9.90
CA GLN A 278 16.45 -19.36 -10.23
C GLN A 278 16.51 -17.87 -10.57
N TYR A 279 17.48 -17.15 -9.99
CA TYR A 279 17.71 -15.73 -10.25
C TYR A 279 19.00 -15.50 -11.05
N PHE A 280 18.93 -14.68 -12.08
CA PHE A 280 20.05 -14.31 -12.95
C PHE A 280 20.14 -12.79 -13.09
N MET A 281 21.36 -12.32 -13.34
CA MET A 281 21.62 -10.95 -13.80
C MET A 281 22.30 -11.03 -15.16
N GLN A 282 21.69 -10.40 -16.16
CA GLN A 282 22.29 -10.18 -17.47
C GLN A 282 22.89 -8.76 -17.49
N PRO A 283 24.21 -8.59 -17.74
CA PRO A 283 24.81 -7.27 -17.89
C PRO A 283 24.44 -6.63 -19.24
N ALA A 284 24.57 -5.30 -19.32
CA ALA A 284 24.29 -4.51 -20.51
C ALA A 284 25.16 -4.90 -21.72
N LEU A 285 26.49 -4.89 -21.59
CA LEU A 285 27.43 -5.29 -22.65
C LEU A 285 28.76 -5.73 -22.02
N PRO A 286 29.50 -6.67 -22.65
CA PRO A 286 29.08 -7.49 -23.79
C PRO A 286 28.04 -8.55 -23.38
N PRO A 287 27.20 -9.05 -24.32
CA PRO A 287 26.27 -10.12 -24.03
C PRO A 287 27.03 -11.38 -23.60
N VAL A 288 26.57 -12.00 -22.51
CA VAL A 288 27.17 -13.23 -21.99
C VAL A 288 26.52 -14.40 -22.71
N THR A 289 27.32 -15.29 -23.29
CA THR A 289 26.84 -16.47 -24.02
C THR A 289 26.09 -17.48 -23.13
N ARG A 290 26.33 -17.46 -21.82
CA ARG A 290 25.63 -18.28 -20.84
C ARG A 290 25.40 -17.52 -19.53
N LEU A 291 24.14 -17.37 -19.16
CA LEU A 291 23.79 -16.82 -17.85
C LEU A 291 24.02 -17.85 -16.75
N THR A 292 24.55 -17.37 -15.62
CA THR A 292 24.77 -18.19 -14.42
C THR A 292 23.76 -17.80 -13.36
N ALA A 293 22.99 -18.76 -12.84
CA ALA A 293 22.05 -18.50 -11.76
C ALA A 293 22.84 -18.05 -10.53
N LEU A 294 22.62 -16.81 -10.08
CA LEU A 294 23.24 -16.19 -8.92
C LEU A 294 22.62 -16.66 -7.61
N LYS A 295 21.35 -17.07 -7.65
CA LYS A 295 20.62 -17.69 -6.55
C LYS A 295 19.71 -18.79 -7.10
N LYS A 296 19.58 -19.88 -6.35
CA LYS A 296 18.58 -20.94 -6.56
C LYS A 296 17.79 -21.17 -5.28
N THR A 297 16.49 -21.36 -5.37
CA THR A 297 15.64 -21.75 -4.23
C THR A 297 14.88 -23.00 -4.61
N ALA A 298 15.18 -24.11 -3.96
CA ALA A 298 14.47 -25.38 -4.15
C ALA A 298 13.49 -25.65 -3.01
N TYR A 299 12.36 -26.28 -3.33
CA TYR A 299 11.27 -26.55 -2.40
C TYR A 299 10.98 -28.05 -2.34
N LEU A 300 10.85 -28.58 -1.13
CA LEU A 300 10.35 -29.93 -0.86
C LEU A 300 9.07 -29.83 -0.04
N TYR A 301 8.12 -30.72 -0.32
CA TYR A 301 6.80 -30.74 0.28
C TYR A 301 6.47 -32.10 0.89
N ASP A 302 5.56 -32.14 1.85
CA ASP A 302 4.91 -33.37 2.29
C ASP A 302 3.70 -33.72 1.39
N ASN A 303 3.06 -34.88 1.59
CA ASN A 303 1.92 -35.30 0.77
C ASN A 303 0.68 -34.38 0.88
N ALA A 304 0.65 -33.45 1.83
CA ALA A 304 -0.45 -32.51 2.04
C ALA A 304 -0.20 -31.14 1.37
N GLY A 305 0.91 -30.94 0.65
CA GLY A 305 1.21 -29.65 0.05
C GLY A 305 1.99 -28.68 0.92
N ARG A 306 2.45 -29.12 2.09
CA ARG A 306 3.13 -28.23 3.04
C ARG A 306 4.63 -28.32 2.82
N PRO A 307 5.36 -27.19 2.74
CA PRO A 307 6.81 -27.20 2.62
C PRO A 307 7.44 -27.95 3.80
N THR A 308 8.29 -28.93 3.55
CA THR A 308 9.10 -29.64 4.56
C THR A 308 10.51 -29.09 4.60
N GLN A 309 11.01 -28.60 3.47
CA GLN A 309 12.33 -28.01 3.36
C GLN A 309 12.36 -26.95 2.25
N ILE A 310 13.03 -25.84 2.52
CA ILE A 310 13.41 -24.84 1.51
C ILE A 310 14.92 -24.69 1.54
N THR A 311 15.57 -24.85 0.39
CA THR A 311 17.03 -24.69 0.25
C THR A 311 17.34 -23.53 -0.67
N SER A 312 17.79 -22.42 -0.08
CA SER A 312 18.24 -21.22 -0.80
C SER A 312 19.75 -21.25 -0.96
N SER A 313 20.23 -21.37 -2.18
CA SER A 313 21.64 -21.52 -2.51
C SER A 313 22.18 -20.35 -3.31
N MET A 314 23.25 -19.74 -2.80
CA MET A 314 23.88 -18.58 -3.44
C MET A 314 25.12 -18.99 -4.22
N ALA A 315 25.28 -18.45 -5.43
CA ALA A 315 26.40 -18.78 -6.29
C ALA A 315 27.73 -18.27 -5.72
N ARG A 316 28.74 -19.12 -5.77
CA ARG A 316 30.15 -18.81 -5.56
C ARG A 316 30.87 -18.98 -6.89
N ILE A 317 31.12 -17.84 -7.53
CA ILE A 317 31.90 -17.74 -8.77
C ILE A 317 33.35 -17.44 -8.37
N THR A 318 34.26 -18.34 -8.68
CA THR A 318 35.70 -18.21 -8.34
C THR A 318 36.52 -17.69 -9.51
N ALA A 319 36.09 -17.93 -10.74
CA ALA A 319 36.73 -17.45 -11.96
C ALA A 319 35.70 -17.35 -13.10
N PRO A 320 35.94 -16.49 -14.11
CA PRO A 320 35.16 -16.50 -15.36
C PRO A 320 35.15 -17.90 -15.99
N ASN A 321 34.02 -18.32 -16.56
CA ASN A 321 33.85 -19.59 -17.28
C ASN A 321 33.98 -20.89 -16.46
N THR A 322 34.15 -20.83 -15.14
CA THR A 322 34.05 -22.02 -14.28
C THR A 322 32.60 -22.20 -13.81
N PRO A 323 32.04 -23.42 -13.83
CA PRO A 323 30.73 -23.67 -13.24
C PRO A 323 30.66 -23.17 -11.79
N PRO A 324 29.62 -22.43 -11.38
CA PRO A 324 29.52 -21.94 -10.01
C PRO A 324 29.39 -23.12 -9.03
N SER A 325 30.01 -22.97 -7.87
CA SER A 325 29.60 -23.75 -6.69
C SER A 325 28.44 -23.02 -5.99
N TYR A 326 27.57 -23.76 -5.31
CA TYR A 326 26.41 -23.19 -4.63
C TYR A 326 26.52 -23.39 -3.13
N LEU A 327 26.27 -22.32 -2.37
CA LEU A 327 26.35 -22.31 -0.90
C LEU A 327 24.92 -22.37 -0.32
N PRO A 328 24.45 -23.54 0.14
CA PRO A 328 23.06 -23.75 0.53
C PRO A 328 22.78 -23.25 1.94
N THR A 329 21.68 -22.51 2.13
CA THR A 329 21.06 -22.28 3.43
C THR A 329 19.73 -23.03 3.42
N THR A 330 19.52 -23.90 4.40
CA THR A 330 18.36 -24.79 4.45
C THR A 330 17.45 -24.40 5.61
N THR A 331 16.16 -24.28 5.33
CA THR A 331 15.10 -24.10 6.33
C THR A 331 14.21 -25.34 6.30
N CYS A 332 14.19 -26.10 7.39
CA CYS A 332 13.32 -27.25 7.56
C CYS A 332 12.06 -26.87 8.36
N PHE A 333 10.95 -27.51 8.04
CA PHE A 333 9.65 -27.28 8.67
C PHE A 333 9.14 -28.56 9.31
N THR A 334 8.57 -28.45 10.51
CA THR A 334 7.90 -29.56 11.20
C THR A 334 6.52 -29.12 11.63
N TYR A 335 5.52 -29.95 11.34
CA TYR A 335 4.12 -29.70 11.64
C TYR A 335 3.68 -30.65 12.74
N THR A 336 3.18 -30.10 13.85
CA THR A 336 2.63 -30.87 14.97
C THR A 336 1.19 -30.47 15.19
N GLU A 337 0.29 -31.44 15.27
CA GLU A 337 -1.16 -31.21 15.41
C GLU A 337 -1.61 -31.78 16.75
N SER A 338 -2.32 -30.99 17.56
CA SER A 338 -2.93 -31.42 18.82
C SER A 338 -4.44 -31.34 18.72
N SER A 339 -5.11 -32.49 18.61
CA SER A 339 -6.58 -32.58 18.64
C SER A 339 -7.16 -32.21 20.00
N ALA A 340 -6.43 -32.47 21.09
CA ALA A 340 -6.85 -32.11 22.44
C ALA A 340 -6.92 -30.58 22.62
N ASP A 341 -5.94 -29.85 22.11
CA ASP A 341 -5.88 -28.39 22.22
C ASP A 341 -6.52 -27.67 21.03
N SER A 342 -6.91 -28.41 19.98
CA SER A 342 -7.38 -27.88 18.71
C SER A 342 -6.38 -26.91 18.04
N THR A 343 -5.09 -27.24 18.10
CA THR A 343 -3.99 -26.38 17.62
C THR A 343 -3.03 -27.08 16.66
N SER A 344 -2.49 -26.34 15.69
CA SER A 344 -1.37 -26.73 14.84
C SER A 344 -0.14 -25.88 15.14
N THR A 345 1.02 -26.52 15.29
CA THR A 345 2.31 -25.85 15.49
C THR A 345 3.22 -26.11 14.29
N ILE A 346 3.77 -25.03 13.74
CA ILE A 346 4.77 -25.03 12.68
C ILE A 346 6.10 -24.60 13.30
N ALA A 347 7.05 -25.54 13.41
CA ALA A 347 8.41 -25.24 13.82
C ALA A 347 9.30 -25.08 12.59
N LYS A 348 10.20 -24.10 12.61
CA LYS A 348 11.19 -23.86 11.56
C LYS A 348 12.59 -23.92 12.14
N GLU A 349 13.48 -24.58 11.41
CA GLU A 349 14.89 -24.67 11.75
C GLU A 349 15.74 -24.26 10.54
N THR A 350 16.52 -23.19 10.68
CA THR A 350 17.38 -22.66 9.62
C THR A 350 18.85 -22.98 9.94
N THR A 351 19.50 -23.66 9.00
CA THR A 351 20.94 -23.98 9.00
C THR A 351 21.64 -23.21 7.88
N GLY A 352 22.64 -22.39 8.23
CA GLY A 352 23.44 -21.62 7.27
C GLY A 352 24.42 -22.51 6.46
N TYR A 353 24.88 -21.99 5.31
CA TYR A 353 25.87 -22.69 4.47
C TYR A 353 27.21 -22.94 5.16
N ASP A 354 27.54 -22.12 6.16
CA ASP A 354 28.75 -22.26 6.95
C ASP A 354 28.74 -23.52 7.82
N SER A 355 27.67 -24.32 7.75
CA SER A 355 27.49 -25.57 8.47
C SER A 355 27.73 -25.38 9.97
N SER A 356 27.49 -24.16 10.46
CA SER A 356 27.67 -23.84 11.86
C SER A 356 26.72 -24.70 12.68
N THR A 357 27.23 -25.21 13.81
CA THR A 357 26.43 -25.90 14.83
C THR A 357 25.31 -25.04 15.41
N VAL A 358 25.32 -23.73 15.10
CA VAL A 358 24.32 -22.76 15.54
C VAL A 358 23.18 -22.71 14.54
N LYS A 359 22.06 -23.31 14.92
CA LYS A 359 20.80 -23.27 14.18
C LYS A 359 19.91 -22.15 14.71
N LYS A 360 19.16 -21.50 13.82
CA LYS A 360 18.10 -20.57 14.23
C LYS A 360 16.77 -21.31 14.21
N THR A 361 16.05 -21.24 15.31
CA THR A 361 14.74 -21.88 15.44
C THR A 361 13.67 -20.85 15.71
N GLU A 362 12.51 -20.99 15.09
CA GLU A 362 11.31 -20.23 15.41
C GLU A 362 10.09 -21.17 15.32
N SER A 363 8.98 -20.79 15.96
CA SER A 363 7.74 -21.56 15.84
C SER A 363 6.51 -20.66 15.87
N LEU A 364 5.44 -21.14 15.23
CA LEU A 364 4.12 -20.54 15.20
C LEU A 364 3.11 -21.61 15.62
N THR A 365 2.29 -21.32 16.62
CA THR A 365 1.14 -22.15 17.01
C THR A 365 -0.14 -21.41 16.67
N GLN A 366 -1.08 -22.07 16.02
CA GLN A 366 -2.34 -21.52 15.55
C GLN A 366 -3.52 -22.44 15.86
N ALA A 367 -4.72 -21.89 15.94
CA ALA A 367 -5.96 -22.65 16.06
C ALA A 367 -6.27 -23.42 14.76
N PHE A 368 -6.85 -24.62 14.87
CA PHE A 368 -7.14 -25.45 13.69
C PHE A 368 -8.15 -24.86 12.72
N ILE A 369 -9.25 -24.31 13.23
CA ILE A 369 -10.40 -23.92 12.41
C ILE A 369 -10.22 -22.51 11.84
N THR A 370 -9.78 -21.58 12.70
CA THR A 370 -9.67 -20.15 12.34
C THR A 370 -8.30 -19.79 11.78
N ALA A 371 -7.30 -20.66 11.92
CA ALA A 371 -5.89 -20.36 11.66
C ALA A 371 -5.35 -19.13 12.42
N GLU A 372 -6.04 -18.72 13.49
CA GLU A 372 -5.62 -17.63 14.36
C GLU A 372 -4.31 -18.00 15.07
N THR A 373 -3.34 -17.09 15.01
CA THR A 373 -2.03 -17.26 15.64
C THR A 373 -2.15 -17.14 17.16
N LEU A 374 -2.01 -18.24 17.88
CA LEU A 374 -2.11 -18.24 19.35
C LEU A 374 -0.78 -17.92 20.02
N SER A 375 0.34 -18.36 19.43
CA SER A 375 1.67 -18.04 19.95
C SER A 375 2.76 -18.09 18.87
N VAL A 376 3.80 -17.26 19.04
CA VAL A 376 5.00 -17.24 18.21
C VAL A 376 6.22 -17.24 19.13
N ILE A 377 7.22 -18.06 18.78
CA ILE A 377 8.57 -17.98 19.34
C ILE A 377 9.48 -17.51 18.22
N ASP A 378 10.09 -16.32 18.36
CA ASP A 378 11.00 -15.79 17.35
C ASP A 378 12.40 -16.42 17.41
N THR A 379 13.28 -16.06 16.46
CA THR A 379 14.64 -16.59 16.40
C THR A 379 15.54 -16.23 17.59
N ASN A 380 15.10 -15.30 18.46
CA ASN A 380 15.79 -14.94 19.69
C ASN A 380 15.16 -15.65 20.92
N GLY A 381 14.19 -16.55 20.70
CA GLY A 381 13.46 -17.23 21.76
C GLY A 381 12.40 -16.37 22.45
N ILE A 382 12.07 -15.19 21.92
CA ILE A 382 11.06 -14.30 22.51
C ILE A 382 9.67 -14.87 22.21
N VAL A 383 8.94 -15.19 23.28
CA VAL A 383 7.57 -15.70 23.20
C VAL A 383 6.57 -14.56 23.09
N SER A 384 5.70 -14.62 22.09
CA SER A 384 4.51 -13.79 21.97
C SER A 384 3.25 -14.66 21.97
N CYS A 385 2.18 -14.21 22.63
CA CYS A 385 0.88 -14.90 22.67
C CYS A 385 -0.25 -13.95 22.30
N PHE A 386 -1.35 -14.51 21.78
CA PHE A 386 -2.52 -13.74 21.35
C PHE A 386 -3.81 -14.43 21.81
N GLU A 387 -4.80 -13.63 22.15
CA GLU A 387 -6.17 -14.06 22.45
C GLU A 387 -7.13 -13.28 21.56
N TYR A 388 -8.22 -13.92 21.17
CA TYR A 388 -9.18 -13.40 20.19
C TYR A 388 -10.59 -13.42 20.77
N ASP A 389 -11.46 -12.52 20.29
CA ASP A 389 -12.89 -12.66 20.50
C ASP A 389 -13.55 -13.54 19.43
N ALA A 390 -14.87 -13.74 19.55
CA ALA A 390 -15.65 -14.56 18.62
C ALA A 390 -15.72 -14.01 17.18
N GLN A 391 -15.20 -12.81 16.91
CA GLN A 391 -15.10 -12.22 15.57
C GLN A 391 -13.68 -12.31 14.99
N GLY A 392 -12.75 -12.94 15.72
CA GLY A 392 -11.35 -13.06 15.34
C GLY A 392 -10.53 -11.79 15.50
N ARG A 393 -11.00 -10.83 16.32
CA ARG A 393 -10.21 -9.64 16.66
C ARG A 393 -9.29 -9.97 17.83
N VAL A 394 -8.05 -9.50 17.78
CA VAL A 394 -7.09 -9.65 18.89
C VAL A 394 -7.54 -8.81 20.08
N THR A 395 -7.94 -9.45 21.18
CA THR A 395 -8.33 -8.80 22.45
C THR A 395 -7.17 -8.71 23.43
N ARG A 396 -6.18 -9.59 23.29
CA ARG A 396 -4.94 -9.54 24.06
C ARG A 396 -3.76 -9.97 23.22
N SER A 397 -2.64 -9.29 23.35
CA SER A 397 -1.34 -9.78 22.93
C SER A 397 -0.33 -9.58 24.04
N THR A 398 0.56 -10.55 24.26
CA THR A 398 1.64 -10.43 25.23
C THR A 398 2.94 -10.74 24.53
N ARG A 399 3.90 -9.80 24.52
CA ARG A 399 5.25 -9.97 23.96
C ARG A 399 6.25 -10.19 25.07
N ALA A 400 7.26 -11.03 24.80
CA ALA A 400 8.30 -11.41 25.76
C ALA A 400 7.70 -12.02 27.04
N LYS A 401 6.67 -12.85 26.86
CA LYS A 401 5.91 -13.49 27.93
C LYS A 401 6.84 -14.26 28.86
N GLY A 402 6.70 -14.05 30.17
CA GLY A 402 7.52 -14.71 31.19
C GLY A 402 8.91 -14.09 31.41
N THR A 403 9.19 -12.92 30.82
CA THR A 403 10.44 -12.16 31.06
C THR A 403 10.15 -10.84 31.79
N GLU A 404 11.18 -10.18 32.32
CA GLU A 404 11.05 -8.83 32.93
C GLU A 404 10.61 -7.73 31.92
N ASN A 405 10.77 -8.01 30.63
CA ASN A 405 10.43 -7.12 29.52
C ASN A 405 9.05 -7.45 28.93
N GLU A 406 8.22 -8.19 29.65
CA GLU A 406 6.87 -8.54 29.21
C GLU A 406 6.04 -7.27 28.95
N ILE A 407 5.41 -7.21 27.78
CA ILE A 407 4.50 -6.15 27.40
C ILE A 407 3.18 -6.78 27.01
N THR A 408 2.10 -6.44 27.73
CA THR A 408 0.74 -6.91 27.42
C THR A 408 -0.09 -5.78 26.83
N THR A 409 -0.65 -5.98 25.65
CA THR A 409 -1.61 -5.10 25.01
C THR A 409 -3.00 -5.70 25.08
N LEU A 410 -3.94 -5.00 25.69
CA LEU A 410 -5.36 -5.37 25.76
C LEU A 410 -6.18 -4.43 24.87
N ALA A 411 -7.00 -4.99 23.98
CA ALA A 411 -7.99 -4.25 23.23
C ALA A 411 -9.39 -4.51 23.82
N THR A 412 -10.09 -3.45 24.18
CA THR A 412 -11.48 -3.53 24.67
C THR A 412 -12.38 -2.76 23.72
N PHE A 413 -13.33 -3.47 23.12
CA PHE A 413 -14.34 -2.91 22.25
C PHE A 413 -15.62 -2.70 23.05
N GLN A 414 -16.08 -1.45 23.14
CA GLN A 414 -17.31 -1.07 23.86
C GLN A 414 -18.26 -0.35 22.90
N PRO A 415 -18.95 -1.08 22.00
CA PRO A 415 -19.71 -0.46 20.91
C PRO A 415 -20.85 0.43 21.41
N MET A 416 -21.48 0.06 22.53
CA MET A 416 -22.58 0.82 23.15
C MET A 416 -22.15 2.21 23.67
N SER A 417 -20.88 2.34 24.07
CA SER A 417 -20.26 3.61 24.47
C SER A 417 -19.32 4.15 23.39
N ASN A 418 -19.42 3.61 22.18
CA ASN A 418 -18.65 3.97 21.00
C ASN A 418 -17.15 4.12 21.22
N ARG A 419 -16.60 3.27 22.09
CA ARG A 419 -15.23 3.41 22.56
C ARG A 419 -14.50 2.12 22.27
N SER A 420 -13.41 2.23 21.51
CA SER A 420 -12.37 1.22 21.52
C SER A 420 -11.17 1.76 22.28
N LEU A 421 -10.57 0.87 23.07
CA LEU A 421 -9.48 1.19 23.95
C LEU A 421 -8.38 0.16 23.78
N THR A 422 -7.17 0.63 23.51
CA THR A 422 -5.98 -0.22 23.54
C THR A 422 -5.14 0.15 24.74
N LYS A 423 -4.95 -0.78 25.67
CA LYS A 423 -4.08 -0.63 26.85
C LYS A 423 -2.80 -1.44 26.67
N LYS A 424 -1.67 -0.78 26.47
CA LYS A 424 -0.35 -1.40 26.38
C LYS A 424 0.41 -1.22 27.69
N THR A 425 0.57 -2.30 28.44
CA THR A 425 1.14 -2.34 29.79
C THR A 425 2.53 -2.95 29.76
N SER A 426 3.48 -2.28 30.39
CA SER A 426 4.83 -2.77 30.70
C SER A 426 5.07 -2.67 32.21
N SER A 427 6.24 -3.09 32.68
CA SER A 427 6.68 -2.88 34.08
C SER A 427 6.84 -1.39 34.44
N GLN A 428 7.05 -0.51 33.46
CA GLN A 428 7.34 0.91 33.69
C GLN A 428 6.11 1.81 33.60
N PHE A 429 5.17 1.51 32.69
CA PHE A 429 3.95 2.30 32.48
C PHE A 429 2.91 1.53 31.66
N THR A 430 1.67 2.04 31.69
CA THR A 430 0.56 1.66 30.83
C THR A 430 0.20 2.80 29.89
N GLU A 431 0.31 2.58 28.58
CA GLU A 431 -0.24 3.46 27.55
C GLU A 431 -1.68 3.06 27.24
N VAL A 432 -2.55 4.05 27.09
CA VAL A 432 -3.97 3.85 26.81
C VAL A 432 -4.33 4.73 25.62
N THR A 433 -4.57 4.11 24.47
CA THR A 433 -5.07 4.80 23.27
C THR A 433 -6.58 4.67 23.22
N VAL A 434 -7.26 5.81 23.20
CA VAL A 434 -8.67 5.93 22.89
C VAL A 434 -8.77 6.27 21.41
N THR A 435 -9.57 5.53 20.67
CA THR A 435 -9.92 5.88 19.29
C THR A 435 -11.27 6.59 19.25
N ASP A 436 -11.39 7.55 18.34
CA ASP A 436 -12.66 8.10 17.93
C ASP A 436 -13.51 7.02 17.23
N ASP A 437 -14.70 7.46 16.88
CA ASP A 437 -15.75 6.62 16.37
C ASP A 437 -15.54 6.12 14.92
N LEU A 438 -14.45 6.55 14.28
CA LEU A 438 -14.02 6.13 12.94
C LEU A 438 -12.76 5.27 13.00
N GLY A 439 -12.28 4.93 14.20
CA GLY A 439 -11.05 4.16 14.40
C GLY A 439 -9.78 5.02 14.45
N ASN A 440 -9.89 6.34 14.35
CA ASN A 440 -8.73 7.22 14.44
C ASN A 440 -8.34 7.44 15.91
N PRO A 441 -7.06 7.51 16.29
CA PRO A 441 -6.68 7.88 17.65
C PRO A 441 -7.24 9.25 18.04
N SER A 442 -8.03 9.35 19.10
CA SER A 442 -8.54 10.62 19.60
C SER A 442 -7.71 11.14 20.77
N GLU A 443 -7.33 10.25 21.67
CA GLU A 443 -6.57 10.58 22.89
C GLU A 443 -5.60 9.46 23.24
N VAL A 444 -4.45 9.84 23.80
CA VAL A 444 -3.47 8.89 24.35
C VAL A 444 -3.19 9.28 25.79
N PHE A 445 -3.23 8.31 26.71
CA PHE A 445 -2.90 8.50 28.11
C PHE A 445 -1.78 7.60 28.56
N TRP A 446 -0.91 8.06 29.46
CA TRP A 446 0.07 7.24 30.15
C TRP A 446 -0.26 7.14 31.64
N THR A 447 -0.17 5.93 32.19
CA THR A 447 -0.38 5.66 33.61
C THR A 447 0.86 4.99 34.17
N LEU A 448 1.53 5.64 35.12
CA LEU A 448 2.67 5.07 35.82
C LEU A 448 2.18 4.10 36.91
N PRO A 449 2.94 3.03 37.26
CA PRO A 449 2.64 2.20 38.41
C PRO A 449 2.60 3.04 39.69
N ALA A 450 1.68 2.72 40.59
CA ALA A 450 1.64 3.38 41.89
C ALA A 450 2.91 3.07 42.69
N SER A 451 3.48 4.09 43.33
CA SER A 451 4.65 3.99 44.21
C SER A 451 4.46 4.89 45.42
N SER A 452 5.42 4.91 46.35
CA SER A 452 5.39 5.82 47.51
C SER A 452 5.39 7.30 47.11
N THR A 453 5.80 7.64 45.89
CA THR A 453 5.90 9.01 45.37
C THR A 453 4.88 9.32 44.26
N HIS A 454 4.17 8.31 43.73
CA HIS A 454 3.23 8.48 42.61
C HIS A 454 1.94 7.69 42.86
N ALA A 455 0.78 8.35 42.78
CA ALA A 455 -0.51 7.73 43.09
C ALA A 455 -1.10 6.85 41.95
N GLY A 456 -0.29 6.48 40.95
CA GLY A 456 -0.75 5.70 39.79
C GLY A 456 -1.75 6.45 38.90
N MET A 457 -1.56 7.77 38.75
CA MET A 457 -2.46 8.63 37.97
C MET A 457 -2.28 8.44 36.46
N SER A 458 -3.35 8.66 35.69
CA SER A 458 -3.34 8.70 34.23
C SER A 458 -3.18 10.13 33.73
N TYR A 459 -2.20 10.35 32.86
CA TYR A 459 -1.85 11.63 32.26
C TYR A 459 -2.25 11.60 30.78
N LYS A 460 -3.01 12.58 30.29
CA LYS A 460 -3.33 12.68 28.87
C LYS A 460 -2.08 13.23 28.18
N ILE A 461 -1.48 12.48 27.26
CA ILE A 461 -0.23 12.85 26.58
C ILE A 461 -0.48 13.44 25.20
N CYS A 462 -1.47 12.90 24.47
CA CYS A 462 -1.84 13.40 23.14
C CYS A 462 -3.35 13.53 22.97
N SER A 463 -3.79 14.47 22.13
CA SER A 463 -5.14 14.47 21.55
C SER A 463 -5.14 14.93 20.09
N TYR A 464 -6.10 14.44 19.31
CA TYR A 464 -6.19 14.67 17.87
C TYR A 464 -7.58 15.17 17.46
N ALA A 465 -7.63 15.98 16.42
CA ALA A 465 -8.85 16.36 15.72
C ALA A 465 -8.71 16.16 14.22
N TYR A 466 -9.80 15.79 13.55
CA TYR A 466 -9.83 15.40 12.14
C TYR A 466 -10.87 16.19 11.34
N ASN A 467 -10.58 16.47 10.07
CA ASN A 467 -11.55 17.03 9.13
C ASN A 467 -12.51 15.96 8.55
N ASP A 468 -13.38 16.34 7.62
CA ASP A 468 -14.36 15.45 6.97
C ASP A 468 -13.74 14.43 6.00
N LEU A 469 -12.43 14.51 5.74
CA LEU A 469 -11.66 13.55 4.96
C LEU A 469 -10.77 12.67 5.86
N ASP A 470 -10.99 12.71 7.17
CA ASP A 470 -10.24 11.94 8.18
C ASP A 470 -8.75 12.30 8.24
N GLN A 471 -8.42 13.53 7.84
CA GLN A 471 -7.07 14.09 7.93
C GLN A 471 -6.90 14.85 9.24
N VAL A 472 -5.80 14.62 9.95
CA VAL A 472 -5.50 15.28 11.23
C VAL A 472 -5.32 16.78 11.02
N ILE A 473 -6.15 17.63 11.64
CA ILE A 473 -6.05 19.09 11.55
C ILE A 473 -5.48 19.72 12.81
N THR A 474 -5.49 19.01 13.92
CA THR A 474 -4.89 19.46 15.19
C THR A 474 -4.36 18.27 15.95
N GLU A 475 -3.15 18.43 16.49
CA GLU A 475 -2.50 17.53 17.44
C GLU A 475 -2.09 18.36 18.65
N ASN A 476 -2.51 17.97 19.84
CA ASN A 476 -2.02 18.55 21.10
C ASN A 476 -1.15 17.52 21.81
N GLU A 477 0.07 17.90 22.16
CA GLU A 477 0.94 17.16 23.08
C GLU A 477 0.91 17.87 24.44
N TYR A 478 0.81 17.10 25.52
CA TYR A 478 0.66 17.60 26.88
C TYR A 478 1.84 17.14 27.74
N ASP A 479 2.39 18.06 28.51
CA ASP A 479 3.46 17.78 29.46
C ASP A 479 3.06 18.20 30.87
N TYR A 480 3.56 17.47 31.86
CA TYR A 480 3.20 17.59 33.26
C TYR A 480 4.47 17.75 34.09
N ILE A 481 4.51 18.80 34.88
CA ILE A 481 5.59 19.06 35.84
C ILE A 481 5.32 18.19 37.06
N GLN A 482 6.35 17.45 37.49
CA GLN A 482 6.25 16.55 38.63
C GLN A 482 5.94 17.33 39.92
N GLN A 483 4.72 17.18 40.45
CA GLN A 483 4.36 17.72 41.76
C GLN A 483 4.45 16.61 42.81
N THR A 484 5.36 16.76 43.76
CA THR A 484 5.87 15.72 44.68
C THR A 484 4.86 15.14 45.69
N THR A 485 3.59 15.56 45.71
CA THR A 485 2.66 15.14 46.79
C THR A 485 1.16 15.15 46.46
N SER A 486 0.72 15.57 45.28
CA SER A 486 -0.71 15.78 45.02
C SER A 486 -1.38 14.51 44.49
N LYS A 487 -2.37 13.97 45.22
CA LYS A 487 -3.27 12.88 44.78
C LYS A 487 -4.37 13.34 43.79
N ILE A 488 -4.23 14.53 43.22
CA ILE A 488 -5.24 15.18 42.37
C ILE A 488 -4.71 15.24 40.93
N ILE A 489 -5.55 14.91 39.96
CA ILE A 489 -5.26 15.12 38.54
C ILE A 489 -5.31 16.63 38.28
N ILE A 490 -4.16 17.24 38.08
CA ILE A 490 -4.01 18.66 37.72
C ILE A 490 -4.08 18.77 36.18
N PRO A 491 -4.65 19.86 35.61
CA PRO A 491 -4.53 20.14 34.18
C PRO A 491 -3.07 20.09 33.71
N PRO A 492 -2.81 19.78 32.43
CA PRO A 492 -1.44 19.77 31.91
C PRO A 492 -0.79 21.15 32.08
N ASP A 493 0.45 21.16 32.54
CA ASP A 493 1.19 22.40 32.78
C ASP A 493 1.61 23.06 31.47
N ILE A 494 1.85 22.25 30.44
CA ILE A 494 2.25 22.70 29.10
C ILE A 494 1.39 21.97 28.07
N THR A 495 0.84 22.73 27.12
CA THR A 495 0.18 22.19 25.93
C THR A 495 0.90 22.70 24.69
N GLN A 496 1.37 21.77 23.86
CA GLN A 496 2.00 22.04 22.58
C GLN A 496 1.01 21.67 21.46
N THR A 497 0.51 22.66 20.73
CA THR A 497 -0.48 22.44 19.67
C THR A 497 0.18 22.56 18.29
N THR A 498 0.11 21.50 17.50
CA THR A 498 0.44 21.52 16.07
C THR A 498 -0.86 21.55 15.25
N LYS A 499 -0.94 22.40 14.23
CA LYS A 499 -2.08 22.47 13.30
C LYS A 499 -1.64 22.11 11.89
N PHE A 500 -2.53 21.48 11.15
CA PHE A 500 -2.27 21.04 9.78
C PHE A 500 -3.38 21.50 8.83
N GLU A 501 -2.99 21.82 7.61
CA GLU A 501 -3.88 22.01 6.49
C GLU A 501 -3.50 21.02 5.39
N TRP A 502 -4.50 20.47 4.70
CA TRP A 502 -4.32 19.43 3.70
C TRP A 502 -5.04 19.82 2.43
N ASN A 503 -4.53 19.34 1.30
CA ASN A 503 -5.29 19.32 0.07
C ASN A 503 -6.13 18.03 -0.03
N VAL A 504 -6.99 17.96 -1.05
CA VAL A 504 -7.86 16.81 -1.30
C VAL A 504 -7.13 15.53 -1.76
N TYR A 505 -5.84 15.62 -2.06
CA TYR A 505 -5.02 14.48 -2.47
C TYR A 505 -4.25 13.85 -1.29
N GLY A 506 -4.54 14.28 -0.05
CA GLY A 506 -3.86 13.78 1.15
C GLY A 506 -2.44 14.31 1.31
N GLU A 507 -2.13 15.47 0.72
CA GLU A 507 -0.82 16.11 0.83
C GLU A 507 -0.92 17.33 1.76
N PRO A 508 0.03 17.53 2.69
CA PRO A 508 0.01 18.68 3.58
C PRO A 508 0.24 19.97 2.77
N VAL A 509 -0.47 21.04 3.11
CA VAL A 509 -0.32 22.37 2.51
C VAL A 509 0.35 23.32 3.51
N SER A 510 0.02 23.18 4.79
CA SER A 510 0.61 23.97 5.87
C SER A 510 0.71 23.14 7.15
N ARG A 511 1.74 23.40 7.94
CA ARG A 511 1.90 22.90 9.30
C ARG A 511 2.35 24.04 10.20
N GLN A 512 1.55 24.40 11.19
CA GLN A 512 1.94 25.32 12.25
C GLN A 512 2.40 24.52 13.47
N ASN A 513 3.62 24.74 13.92
CA ASN A 513 4.23 24.08 15.07
C ASN A 513 3.84 24.79 16.39
N PRO A 514 4.10 24.17 17.56
CA PRO A 514 3.76 24.73 18.87
C PRO A 514 4.41 26.09 19.17
N ASP A 515 5.59 26.34 18.61
CA ASP A 515 6.31 27.62 18.72
C ASP A 515 5.79 28.68 17.73
N THR A 516 4.65 28.43 17.08
CA THR A 516 4.02 29.23 16.02
C THR A 516 4.78 29.31 14.69
N SER A 517 5.96 28.66 14.60
CA SER A 517 6.66 28.50 13.32
C SER A 517 5.79 27.71 12.34
N THR A 518 5.89 28.02 11.06
CA THR A 518 5.04 27.41 10.03
C THR A 518 5.88 26.79 8.93
N VAL A 519 5.48 25.62 8.45
CA VAL A 519 6.02 24.97 7.26
C VAL A 519 4.94 24.98 6.18
N SER A 520 5.24 25.58 5.04
CA SER A 520 4.35 25.63 3.87
C SER A 520 4.84 24.68 2.79
N TYR A 521 3.90 24.04 2.10
CA TYR A 521 4.14 23.06 1.05
C TYR A 521 3.44 23.51 -0.23
N VAL A 522 4.20 23.61 -1.31
CA VAL A 522 3.67 23.98 -2.63
C VAL A 522 4.08 22.94 -3.65
N TYR A 523 3.09 22.38 -4.34
CA TYR A 523 3.27 21.31 -5.32
C TYR A 523 3.14 21.85 -6.74
N ASP A 524 4.07 21.46 -7.60
CA ASP A 524 4.07 21.64 -9.06
C ASP A 524 3.97 23.10 -9.55
N ALA A 525 4.18 24.07 -8.66
CA ALA A 525 4.11 25.51 -8.98
C ALA A 525 5.43 26.10 -9.50
N HIS A 526 6.56 25.43 -9.26
CA HIS A 526 7.88 25.89 -9.71
C HIS A 526 8.33 25.10 -10.94
N SER A 527 8.79 25.81 -11.97
CA SER A 527 9.15 25.24 -13.26
C SER A 527 10.65 25.34 -13.54
N ARG A 528 11.25 24.20 -13.90
CA ARG A 528 12.38 24.13 -14.82
C ARG A 528 11.93 23.35 -16.04
N ASN A 529 12.39 23.75 -17.23
CA ASN A 529 11.99 23.10 -18.48
C ASN A 529 12.23 21.58 -18.47
N ASP A 530 13.26 21.13 -17.74
CA ASP A 530 13.66 19.72 -17.70
C ASP A 530 12.87 18.84 -16.71
N TYR A 531 12.06 19.44 -15.83
CA TYR A 531 11.47 18.72 -14.68
C TYR A 531 9.95 18.94 -14.57
N PRO A 532 9.09 17.97 -14.96
CA PRO A 532 7.65 18.10 -14.94
C PRO A 532 7.07 18.39 -13.55
N ALA A 533 7.57 17.77 -12.48
CA ALA A 533 6.99 17.92 -11.15
C ALA A 533 7.95 18.61 -10.17
N SER A 534 7.38 19.29 -9.16
CA SER A 534 8.17 19.95 -8.11
C SER A 534 7.47 20.03 -6.76
N ILE A 535 8.26 20.11 -5.69
CA ILE A 535 7.77 20.33 -4.33
C ILE A 535 8.64 21.39 -3.66
N ALA A 536 8.03 22.51 -3.25
CA ALA A 536 8.66 23.52 -2.43
C ALA A 536 8.21 23.35 -0.98
N VAL A 537 9.17 23.34 -0.05
CA VAL A 537 8.94 23.31 1.40
C VAL A 537 9.59 24.55 2.00
N THR A 538 8.78 25.46 2.55
CA THR A 538 9.25 26.74 3.10
C THR A 538 9.01 26.82 4.61
N TYR A 539 10.03 27.23 5.36
CA TYR A 539 10.02 27.34 6.82
C TYR A 539 9.94 28.81 7.26
N TYR A 540 9.03 29.12 8.19
CA TYR A 540 8.80 30.45 8.76
C TYR A 540 8.90 30.41 10.30
N PRO A 541 9.46 31.44 10.96
CA PRO A 541 10.09 32.64 10.38
C PRO A 541 11.43 32.34 9.70
N GLY A 542 11.85 33.19 8.76
CA GLY A 542 13.13 33.07 8.02
C GLY A 542 12.96 32.82 6.52
N GLY A 543 11.92 32.09 6.12
CA GLY A 543 11.60 31.84 4.72
C GLY A 543 12.58 30.91 4.01
N SER A 544 13.33 30.09 4.75
CA SER A 544 14.22 29.09 4.15
C SER A 544 13.38 28.11 3.34
N THR A 545 13.79 27.80 2.12
CA THR A 545 13.01 26.97 1.19
C THR A 545 13.88 25.86 0.60
N THR A 546 13.36 24.64 0.65
CA THR A 546 13.91 23.50 -0.10
C THR A 546 12.99 23.22 -1.28
N LEU A 547 13.53 23.27 -2.49
CA LEU A 547 12.82 23.03 -3.73
C LEU A 547 13.34 21.76 -4.39
N SER A 548 12.46 20.77 -4.56
CA SER A 548 12.80 19.46 -5.12
C SER A 548 12.12 19.30 -6.48
N TYR A 549 12.88 18.87 -7.49
CA TYR A 549 12.39 18.69 -8.86
C TYR A 549 12.49 17.23 -9.29
N TYR A 550 11.46 16.76 -9.98
CA TYR A 550 11.33 15.38 -10.39
C TYR A 550 11.20 15.27 -11.91
N ASN A 551 11.80 14.23 -12.48
CA ASN A 551 11.62 13.90 -13.90
C ASN A 551 10.24 13.25 -14.15
N ALA A 552 9.96 12.91 -15.41
CA ALA A 552 8.68 12.30 -15.83
C ALA A 552 8.41 10.92 -15.21
N ILE A 553 9.44 10.30 -14.63
CA ILE A 553 9.38 8.97 -14.03
C ILE A 553 9.50 9.02 -12.50
N ASP A 554 9.19 10.17 -11.90
CA ASP A 554 9.11 10.42 -10.46
C ASP A 554 10.43 10.29 -9.68
N GLN A 555 11.57 10.43 -10.34
CA GLN A 555 12.86 10.49 -9.68
C GLN A 555 13.24 11.91 -9.30
N LEU A 556 13.72 12.11 -8.08
CA LEU A 556 14.32 13.38 -7.65
C LEU A 556 15.58 13.62 -8.49
N CYS A 557 15.63 14.67 -9.30
CA CYS A 557 16.78 14.99 -10.15
C CYS A 557 17.60 16.16 -9.61
N LEU A 558 16.94 17.10 -8.94
CA LEU A 558 17.57 18.30 -8.41
C LEU A 558 16.89 18.71 -7.11
N GLN A 559 17.69 19.09 -6.13
CA GLN A 559 17.25 19.75 -4.91
C GLN A 559 18.01 21.05 -4.71
N GLU A 560 17.29 22.17 -4.60
CA GLU A 560 17.82 23.50 -4.37
C GLU A 560 17.43 23.96 -2.96
N THR A 561 18.37 24.53 -2.20
CA THR A 561 18.08 25.13 -0.89
C THR A 561 18.38 26.61 -0.92
N TYR A 562 17.43 27.42 -0.43
CA TYR A 562 17.51 28.86 -0.30
C TYR A 562 17.38 29.22 1.17
N ALA A 563 18.35 29.93 1.73
CA ALA A 563 18.35 30.32 3.13
C ALA A 563 17.23 31.32 3.48
N SER A 564 16.70 32.05 2.50
CA SER A 564 15.53 32.92 2.64
C SER A 564 14.79 33.12 1.32
N HIS A 565 13.51 33.47 1.40
CA HIS A 565 12.64 33.73 0.23
C HIS A 565 13.08 34.92 -0.64
N ALA A 566 13.98 35.78 -0.14
CA ALA A 566 14.52 36.91 -0.88
C ALA A 566 15.68 36.51 -1.81
N ARG A 567 16.27 35.33 -1.61
CA ARG A 567 17.36 34.82 -2.44
C ARG A 567 16.82 34.45 -3.82
N LYS A 568 17.46 34.98 -4.87
CA LYS A 568 17.15 34.62 -6.27
C LYS A 568 17.97 33.43 -6.81
N LYS A 569 19.01 33.02 -6.08
CA LYS A 569 19.89 31.90 -6.43
C LYS A 569 19.96 30.94 -5.24
N PRO A 570 20.06 29.62 -5.49
CA PRO A 570 20.18 28.65 -4.41
C PRO A 570 21.52 28.82 -3.69
N ASP A 571 21.51 28.65 -2.38
CA ASP A 571 22.71 28.60 -1.54
C ASP A 571 23.42 27.24 -1.72
N THR A 572 22.64 26.17 -1.90
CA THR A 572 23.14 24.85 -2.30
C THR A 572 22.22 24.23 -3.34
N ALA A 573 22.83 23.48 -4.26
CA ALA A 573 22.12 22.69 -5.26
C ALA A 573 22.72 21.28 -5.30
N GLN A 574 21.87 20.27 -5.15
CA GLN A 574 22.23 18.87 -5.21
C GLN A 574 21.57 18.20 -6.41
N GLU A 575 22.37 17.66 -7.32
CA GLU A 575 21.91 16.91 -8.49
C GLU A 575 21.99 15.41 -8.23
N PHE A 576 21.04 14.65 -8.77
CA PHE A 576 20.94 13.21 -8.58
C PHE A 576 20.83 12.51 -9.94
N SER A 577 21.46 11.36 -10.06
CA SER A 577 21.37 10.48 -11.23
C SER A 577 21.20 9.04 -10.78
N TYR A 578 20.56 8.25 -11.64
CA TYR A 578 20.16 6.88 -11.32
C TYR A 578 20.72 5.91 -12.36
N ASP A 579 20.92 4.67 -11.94
CA ASP A 579 21.25 3.58 -12.86
C ASP A 579 19.99 3.03 -13.55
N PRO A 580 20.12 2.10 -14.51
CA PRO A 580 18.97 1.50 -15.20
C PRO A 580 17.97 0.77 -14.29
N PHE A 581 18.34 0.42 -13.06
CA PHE A 581 17.43 -0.19 -12.07
C PHE A 581 16.86 0.84 -11.08
N MET A 582 16.91 2.13 -11.43
CA MET A 582 16.35 3.23 -10.65
C MET A 582 17.03 3.45 -9.29
N ARG A 583 18.26 2.96 -9.10
CA ARG A 583 19.06 3.17 -7.88
C ARG A 583 19.92 4.40 -8.05
N GLU A 584 20.07 5.24 -7.03
CA GLU A 584 20.93 6.43 -7.07
C GLU A 584 22.37 6.00 -7.41
N SER A 585 22.87 6.38 -8.59
CA SER A 585 24.21 6.05 -9.09
C SER A 585 25.20 7.19 -8.85
N LYS A 586 24.69 8.42 -8.76
CA LYS A 586 25.49 9.61 -8.48
C LYS A 586 24.66 10.67 -7.76
N SER A 587 25.28 11.38 -6.83
CA SER A 587 24.79 12.69 -6.36
C SER A 587 25.90 13.72 -6.29
N THR A 588 25.59 14.97 -6.62
CA THR A 588 26.57 16.06 -6.66
C THR A 588 26.04 17.24 -5.88
N LEU A 589 26.62 17.54 -4.71
CA LEU A 589 26.39 18.78 -3.99
C LEU A 589 27.33 19.86 -4.53
N SER A 590 26.75 20.85 -5.22
CA SER A 590 27.47 21.89 -5.96
C SER A 590 28.55 22.57 -5.10
N GLY A 591 29.79 22.55 -5.60
CA GLY A 591 30.94 23.19 -4.95
C GLY A 591 31.47 22.47 -3.71
N GLN A 592 30.98 21.26 -3.39
CA GLN A 592 31.38 20.52 -2.20
C GLN A 592 31.81 19.08 -2.52
N GLU A 593 30.85 18.20 -2.78
CA GLU A 593 31.10 16.76 -2.80
C GLU A 593 30.27 16.08 -3.89
N THR A 594 30.90 15.16 -4.61
CA THR A 594 30.24 14.23 -5.52
C THR A 594 30.35 12.83 -4.95
N PHE A 595 29.23 12.14 -4.81
CA PHE A 595 29.18 10.72 -4.49
C PHE A 595 28.85 9.90 -5.74
N THR A 596 29.55 8.79 -5.93
CA THR A 596 29.15 7.73 -6.87
C THR A 596 28.88 6.44 -6.10
N TYR A 597 27.88 5.69 -6.54
CA TYR A 597 27.42 4.48 -5.88
C TYR A 597 27.45 3.30 -6.85
N GLU A 598 27.89 2.15 -6.34
CA GLU A 598 27.84 0.88 -7.06
C GLU A 598 27.05 -0.12 -6.25
N TYR A 599 26.27 -0.95 -6.94
CA TYR A 599 25.42 -1.97 -6.34
C TYR A 599 25.73 -3.33 -6.95
N ASP A 600 25.56 -4.38 -6.17
CA ASP A 600 25.62 -5.74 -6.70
C ASP A 600 24.32 -6.15 -7.41
N ALA A 601 24.29 -7.40 -7.86
CA ALA A 601 23.14 -7.97 -8.54
C ALA A 601 21.90 -8.12 -7.65
N PHE A 602 22.01 -7.94 -6.33
CA PHE A 602 20.90 -8.05 -5.37
C PHE A 602 20.49 -6.68 -4.82
N ASP A 603 20.85 -5.60 -5.52
CA ASP A 603 20.55 -4.21 -5.18
C ASP A 603 21.18 -3.72 -3.88
N ARG A 604 22.25 -4.37 -3.43
CA ARG A 604 22.97 -3.96 -2.22
C ARG A 604 24.10 -3.02 -2.59
N LEU A 605 24.20 -1.89 -1.89
CA LEU A 605 25.27 -0.90 -2.08
C LEU A 605 26.62 -1.52 -1.72
N ILE A 606 27.53 -1.69 -2.69
CA ILE A 606 28.86 -2.28 -2.48
C ILE A 606 29.98 -1.24 -2.45
N VAL A 607 29.78 -0.09 -3.08
CA VAL A 607 30.75 1.03 -3.06
C VAL A 607 30.00 2.34 -2.94
N LYS A 608 30.48 3.21 -2.05
CA LYS A 608 30.18 4.64 -2.04
C LYS A 608 31.50 5.40 -2.13
N ASN A 609 31.69 6.19 -3.17
CA ASN A 609 32.93 6.94 -3.38
C ASN A 609 32.65 8.44 -3.41
N GLY A 610 33.20 9.18 -2.46
CA GLY A 610 33.13 10.64 -2.40
C GLY A 610 34.35 11.30 -3.04
N SER A 611 34.15 12.37 -3.80
CA SER A 611 35.23 13.15 -4.43
C SER A 611 36.21 13.74 -3.42
N ALA A 612 35.75 14.00 -2.19
CA ALA A 612 36.57 14.50 -1.08
C ALA A 612 36.63 13.53 0.10
N SER A 613 35.53 12.84 0.46
CA SER A 613 35.51 11.90 1.59
C SER A 613 36.12 10.52 1.30
N GLY A 614 36.49 10.24 0.04
CA GLY A 614 37.13 8.98 -0.35
C GLY A 614 36.18 7.80 -0.49
N LYS A 615 36.75 6.59 -0.60
CA LYS A 615 36.01 5.36 -0.93
C LYS A 615 35.60 4.58 0.33
N GLN A 616 34.32 4.26 0.43
CA GLN A 616 33.76 3.29 1.36
C GLN A 616 33.32 2.04 0.58
N SER A 617 33.72 0.86 1.06
CA SER A 617 33.34 -0.43 0.46
C SER A 617 32.55 -1.26 1.46
N PHE A 618 31.48 -1.88 0.99
CA PHE A 618 30.59 -2.69 1.81
C PHE A 618 30.67 -4.16 1.37
N PHE A 619 30.85 -5.04 2.35
CA PHE A 619 30.90 -6.48 2.12
C PHE A 619 29.72 -7.13 2.82
N TYR A 620 28.89 -7.82 2.03
CA TYR A 620 27.73 -8.54 2.56
C TYR A 620 28.05 -10.01 2.72
N ALA A 621 27.56 -10.59 3.81
CA ALA A 621 27.51 -12.04 3.94
C ALA A 621 26.72 -12.61 2.75
N ARG A 622 27.21 -13.71 2.19
CA ARG A 622 26.57 -14.39 1.05
C ARG A 622 25.21 -14.99 1.41
N THR A 623 24.83 -14.99 2.69
CA THR A 623 23.56 -15.47 3.24
C THR A 623 22.56 -14.40 3.56
N ALA A 624 22.90 -13.11 3.46
CA ALA A 624 21.92 -12.07 3.73
C ALA A 624 20.79 -12.25 2.71
N PRO A 625 19.57 -12.66 3.12
CA PRO A 625 18.44 -12.58 2.19
C PRO A 625 18.40 -11.14 1.71
N PRO A 626 18.08 -10.88 0.43
CA PRO A 626 17.74 -9.52 0.05
C PRO A 626 16.70 -9.03 1.06
N PRO A 627 16.78 -7.78 1.56
CA PRO A 627 15.65 -7.22 2.25
C PRO A 627 14.45 -7.46 1.34
N GLY A 628 13.45 -8.21 1.83
CA GLY A 628 12.29 -8.53 1.03
C GLY A 628 11.68 -7.23 0.55
N PHE A 629 11.91 -6.89 -0.72
CA PHE A 629 11.25 -5.77 -1.38
C PHE A 629 9.80 -6.20 -1.59
N ARG A 630 9.01 -6.13 -0.51
CA ARG A 630 7.61 -5.78 -0.68
C ARG A 630 7.65 -4.36 -1.22
N HIS A 631 7.23 -4.15 -2.47
CA HIS A 631 6.88 -2.84 -2.98
C HIS A 631 5.84 -2.23 -2.03
N ARG A 632 6.31 -1.50 -1.02
CA ARG A 632 5.56 -0.44 -0.39
C ARG A 632 6.23 0.82 -0.88
N CYS A 633 5.61 1.51 -1.83
CA CYS A 633 5.76 2.95 -1.96
C CYS A 633 5.44 3.57 -0.59
N ARG A 634 6.43 3.68 0.28
CA ARG A 634 6.37 4.57 1.43
C ARG A 634 6.83 5.93 0.93
N ARG A 635 5.85 6.81 0.69
CA ARG A 635 6.08 8.26 0.71
C ARG A 635 6.84 8.57 2.00
N TYR A 636 8.05 9.10 1.87
CA TYR A 636 8.79 9.63 3.01
C TYR A 636 8.04 10.84 3.56
N GLY A 637 7.65 10.76 4.82
CA GLY A 637 7.13 11.87 5.60
C GLY A 637 7.55 11.68 7.05
N HIS A 638 8.14 12.72 7.63
CA HIS A 638 8.56 12.86 9.04
C HIS A 638 9.91 12.25 9.45
N GLY A 639 10.96 13.07 9.30
CA GLY A 639 12.06 13.07 10.24
C GLY A 639 11.67 13.85 11.50
N ARG A 640 11.47 13.15 12.62
CA ARG A 640 11.60 13.74 13.97
C ARG A 640 13.10 13.78 14.29
N LYS A 641 13.70 14.98 14.32
CA LYS A 641 14.98 15.18 15.02
C LYS A 641 14.67 15.20 16.51
N LYS A 642 15.34 14.34 17.27
CA LYS A 642 15.45 14.43 18.72
C LYS A 642 16.22 15.72 19.05
N SER A 643 15.65 16.55 19.91
CA SER A 643 16.42 17.37 20.87
C SER A 643 16.31 16.68 22.22
#